data_AF-A0A5D2SRP6-F1
#
_entry.id   AF-A0A5D2SRP6-F1
#
_cell.length_a   1.000
_cell.length_b   1.000
_cell.length_c   1.000
_cell.angle_alpha   90.00
_cell.angle_beta   90.00
_cell.angle_gamma   90.00
#
_symmetry.space_group_name_H-M   'P 1'
#
loop_
_entity.id
_entity.type
_entity.pdbx_description
1 polymer ?
#
loop_
_entity_poly.entity_id
_entity_poly.type
_entity_poly.pdbx_seq_one_letter_code
_entity_poly.pdbx_strand_id
1 'polypeptide(L)'
;MTLLLGHPGCGKTTLLQALSGKLNPSLKVTGEISYNGYKFTEFVPRNTSAYISQYDLHISEMTVRETLDFSARCQGIGDRADMLKEISRREKQSGIVPEPDIDTYMKAISVEGLKGTLQTDYILKILGLDICADTIVGDAMNRGISGGQKRRLTTGEMIIGPNKALFMDEISTGLDSSTTFQIVTCLQQLTHITEATLLVSLLQPAPEIFDLFDDIILMAEGKIVYQGPRSSVQEFFEHCGFRCPERKGVADFLQELLSERDQAQYWYRKDQPHSFVSVDNFIVAFKKFQVAQKLNEELCTPFNKRESHKSALSFNMYSMGKWELLKTCMAREWLLMKRNSFVHIFKSSQLVVIALITMTIFIRTRMKLDLVHASYYQGSLFYALIRLMTTGITELALTVSRLSVFYKQRDFYFYPAWAYSIPAAILKIPFSLMDAFLWTALTYYVIGYSPEPERFFRLLFLLFLVHQMAISLFRLIASVVRDPPFAANFSLFTLLVIFLFSGFIIPRPFLPAWVKWGFWLSPLAYSEIGVAVNEFLAPRWQQVSSSNATLGQQVLEKRGLNFSDYYYWISVGALIGFWMIFNIGFTFALSLLKPPGSSRAIISHERFSYLKAKEDLSDTALQKELPSVDSLTERKVKEMVLPFKPITISFKDVQYFVDTPKKLREQGYPQRLQLLQDITGAFRPGVLTALMGVSGAGKTTLMDVLSGRKTGGYIEGDIRIGGYPKVQETYARISAYCEQTDIHSPMITVEESVMYSAWLRLPTEINKHQRLEFVAEVLQMIELDEIKDALVGIPHVSGISPEQRKRLTIAVELVSNPSIIFMDEPTSGLDARAAAIVMRVVKNIVNTKRTIVCTIHQPSIDIFESFDELILMKRGGQMIYSGELGQHSSRLIEYFEGIPGVPKIKENHNPATWMLEVTSPSVEAQLGIDFACIYKESHLYKRNKEIVKSQSLPTQGSEKLQFSTPFPQNGWEQLKACLWKQHLSYWRSPKYNLVRLAFIILSSLLYGVLLRQKGQNLHDEQDFFNIMGSMYVFMIFTGISSCSSVLPFVSTQRTIVYRERFSRMYSSWAYSLAQVIIEIPYIFLEAVLFLTITYPAVNFYGSAYKVFWYFYTVFCTLLYYKYLGMMLVSLTPTYQVATIYASLFYTLLSLFSGYLMPGP
;
A
#
# COMPACT_ATOMS: atom_id res chain seq x y z
N MET A 1 -28.60 -8.31 -15.28
CA MET A 1 -27.19 -8.12 -14.88
C MET A 1 -26.38 -7.76 -16.12
N THR A 2 -25.59 -6.67 -16.09
CA THR A 2 -24.92 -6.13 -17.28
C THR A 2 -23.40 -6.16 -17.14
N LEU A 3 -22.73 -6.62 -18.20
CA LEU A 3 -21.27 -6.66 -18.32
C LEU A 3 -20.74 -5.39 -18.99
N LEU A 4 -19.76 -4.73 -18.39
CA LEU A 4 -19.02 -3.62 -19.00
C LEU A 4 -17.64 -4.12 -19.46
N LEU A 5 -17.46 -4.24 -20.78
CA LEU A 5 -16.18 -4.59 -21.40
C LEU A 5 -15.52 -3.38 -22.06
N GLY A 6 -14.20 -3.37 -22.07
CA GLY A 6 -13.42 -2.37 -22.79
C GLY A 6 -11.96 -2.37 -22.38
N HIS A 7 -11.11 -1.78 -23.21
CA HIS A 7 -9.68 -1.71 -22.96
C HIS A 7 -9.32 -0.94 -21.66
N PRO A 8 -8.17 -1.23 -21.02
CA PRO A 8 -7.64 -0.38 -19.97
C PRO A 8 -7.50 1.07 -20.46
N GLY A 9 -7.95 2.03 -19.66
CA GLY A 9 -7.90 3.45 -20.01
C GLY A 9 -9.01 3.96 -20.94
N CYS A 10 -9.97 3.12 -21.38
CA CYS A 10 -11.08 3.58 -22.24
C CYS A 10 -12.19 4.35 -21.51
N GLY A 11 -12.09 4.55 -20.19
CA GLY A 11 -13.05 5.34 -19.40
C GLY A 11 -14.06 4.55 -18.57
N LYS A 12 -13.95 3.20 -18.48
CA LYS A 12 -14.87 2.34 -17.68
C LYS A 12 -15.10 2.85 -16.24
N THR A 13 -14.01 3.03 -15.49
CA THR A 13 -14.04 3.56 -14.12
C THR A 13 -14.70 4.94 -14.05
N THR A 14 -14.44 5.81 -15.04
CA THR A 14 -15.04 7.14 -15.08
C THR A 14 -16.56 7.07 -15.30
N LEU A 15 -17.03 6.15 -16.16
CA LEU A 15 -18.45 5.90 -16.37
C LEU A 15 -19.11 5.35 -15.09
N LEU A 16 -18.53 4.34 -14.44
CA LEU A 16 -19.06 3.77 -13.19
C LEU A 16 -19.09 4.81 -12.05
N GLN A 17 -18.09 5.68 -11.97
CA GLN A 17 -18.05 6.77 -11.00
C GLN A 17 -19.08 7.86 -11.30
N ALA A 18 -19.35 8.15 -12.58
CA ALA A 18 -20.43 9.04 -13.00
C ALA A 18 -21.79 8.47 -12.58
N LEU A 19 -22.05 7.21 -12.91
CA LEU A 19 -23.31 6.53 -12.60
C LEU A 19 -23.55 6.36 -11.10
N SER A 20 -22.51 6.27 -10.27
CA SER A 20 -22.65 6.19 -8.80
C SER A 20 -22.65 7.56 -8.08
N GLY A 21 -22.54 8.68 -8.81
CA GLY A 21 -22.48 10.02 -8.21
C GLY A 21 -21.18 10.32 -7.45
N LYS A 22 -20.08 9.64 -7.82
CA LYS A 22 -18.73 9.81 -7.23
C LYS A 22 -17.73 10.53 -8.13
N LEU A 23 -18.13 10.93 -9.34
CA LEU A 23 -17.26 11.67 -10.25
C LEU A 23 -16.66 12.92 -9.58
N ASN A 24 -15.39 13.21 -9.86
CA ASN A 24 -14.74 14.40 -9.33
C ASN A 24 -15.41 15.66 -9.89
N PRO A 25 -15.91 16.58 -9.05
CA PRO A 25 -16.59 17.79 -9.51
C PRO A 25 -15.70 18.76 -10.30
N SER A 26 -14.37 18.56 -10.32
CA SER A 26 -13.48 19.33 -11.21
C SER A 26 -13.59 18.93 -12.69
N LEU A 27 -14.25 17.81 -12.99
CA LEU A 27 -14.45 17.33 -14.37
C LEU A 27 -15.71 17.96 -14.94
N LYS A 28 -15.65 18.38 -16.22
CA LYS A 28 -16.82 18.87 -16.95
C LYS A 28 -17.72 17.69 -17.28
N VAL A 29 -19.00 17.79 -16.94
CA VAL A 29 -20.03 16.79 -17.25
C VAL A 29 -21.09 17.44 -18.12
N THR A 30 -21.42 16.81 -19.24
CA THR A 30 -22.50 17.20 -20.15
C THR A 30 -23.43 16.01 -20.34
N GLY A 31 -24.75 16.22 -20.21
CA GLY A 31 -25.76 15.16 -20.25
C GLY A 31 -26.55 15.05 -18.95
N GLU A 32 -27.53 14.15 -18.92
CA GLU A 32 -28.42 13.92 -17.78
C GLU A 32 -28.37 12.45 -17.34
N ILE A 33 -28.36 12.20 -16.03
CA ILE A 33 -28.44 10.86 -15.43
C ILE A 33 -29.67 10.83 -14.50
N SER A 34 -30.55 9.86 -14.73
CA SER A 34 -31.77 9.67 -13.93
C SER A 34 -31.93 8.22 -13.49
N TYR A 35 -32.39 7.99 -12.27
CA TYR A 35 -32.78 6.66 -11.76
C TYR A 35 -34.31 6.62 -11.64
N ASN A 36 -34.97 5.70 -12.34
CA ASN A 36 -36.44 5.60 -12.35
C ASN A 36 -37.12 6.95 -12.62
N GLY A 37 -36.54 7.76 -13.52
CA GLY A 37 -37.02 9.12 -13.84
C GLY A 37 -36.69 10.22 -12.81
N TYR A 38 -36.05 9.90 -11.68
CA TYR A 38 -35.55 10.88 -10.71
C TYR A 38 -34.16 11.35 -11.07
N LYS A 39 -33.94 12.67 -11.10
CA LYS A 39 -32.62 13.26 -11.32
C LYS A 39 -31.72 13.07 -10.09
N PHE A 40 -30.40 13.08 -10.26
CA PHE A 40 -29.44 12.94 -9.15
C PHE A 40 -29.58 13.97 -8.02
N THR A 41 -30.26 15.09 -8.27
CA THR A 41 -30.56 16.12 -7.27
C THR A 41 -31.78 15.80 -6.40
N GLU A 42 -32.62 14.84 -6.79
CA GLU A 42 -33.89 14.51 -6.11
C GLU A 42 -33.72 13.44 -5.01
N PHE A 43 -32.60 12.70 -4.99
CA PHE A 43 -32.33 11.62 -4.04
C PHE A 43 -30.84 11.59 -3.66
N VAL A 44 -30.38 10.60 -2.89
CA VAL A 44 -28.96 10.41 -2.55
C VAL A 44 -28.38 9.22 -3.34
N PRO A 45 -27.72 9.46 -4.50
CA PRO A 45 -27.19 8.38 -5.35
C PRO A 45 -26.21 7.47 -4.62
N ARG A 46 -25.36 8.02 -3.76
CA ARG A 46 -24.30 7.27 -3.05
C ARG A 46 -24.81 6.34 -1.94
N ASN A 47 -26.06 6.53 -1.50
CA ASN A 47 -26.72 5.65 -0.52
C ASN A 47 -27.75 4.71 -1.18
N THR A 48 -28.04 4.96 -2.46
CA THR A 48 -28.91 4.09 -3.29
C THR A 48 -28.07 3.10 -4.10
N SER A 49 -26.86 3.54 -4.49
CA SER A 49 -25.90 2.76 -5.24
C SER A 49 -24.61 2.52 -4.46
N ALA A 50 -24.05 1.32 -4.61
CA ALA A 50 -22.72 1.00 -4.13
C ALA A 50 -21.73 1.02 -5.30
N TYR A 51 -20.60 1.70 -5.12
CA TYR A 51 -19.46 1.60 -6.04
C TYR A 51 -18.36 0.76 -5.40
N ILE A 52 -18.03 -0.37 -6.02
CA ILE A 52 -16.99 -1.28 -5.57
C ILE A 52 -15.72 -0.91 -6.33
N SER A 53 -14.85 -0.16 -5.66
CA SER A 53 -13.57 0.33 -6.19
C SER A 53 -12.62 -0.81 -6.52
N GLN A 54 -11.72 -0.60 -7.48
CA GLN A 54 -10.57 -1.48 -7.74
C GLN A 54 -9.60 -1.57 -6.54
N TYR A 55 -9.56 -0.54 -5.70
CA TYR A 55 -8.61 -0.46 -4.58
C TYR A 55 -9.15 -1.08 -3.29
N ASP A 56 -8.42 -2.09 -2.80
CA ASP A 56 -8.73 -2.79 -1.55
C ASP A 56 -8.16 -2.06 -0.32
N LEU A 57 -8.87 -1.00 0.10
CA LEU A 57 -8.54 -0.21 1.29
C LEU A 57 -9.35 -0.69 2.50
N HIS A 58 -8.65 -1.28 3.47
CA HIS A 58 -9.21 -1.85 4.70
C HIS A 58 -8.30 -1.53 5.89
N ILE A 59 -8.86 -1.58 7.10
CA ILE A 59 -8.08 -1.47 8.34
C ILE A 59 -7.36 -2.80 8.57
N SER A 60 -6.02 -2.81 8.57
CA SER A 60 -5.23 -4.04 8.58
C SER A 60 -5.33 -4.84 9.88
N GLU A 61 -5.67 -4.17 11.00
CA GLU A 61 -5.76 -4.77 12.32
C GLU A 61 -7.10 -5.47 12.61
N MET A 62 -8.14 -5.26 11.79
CA MET A 62 -9.44 -5.90 11.95
C MET A 62 -9.49 -7.26 11.27
N THR A 63 -10.36 -8.16 11.74
CA THR A 63 -10.66 -9.42 11.05
C THR A 63 -11.64 -9.19 9.89
N VAL A 64 -11.73 -10.19 9.00
CA VAL A 64 -12.70 -10.22 7.89
C VAL A 64 -14.13 -10.04 8.43
N ARG A 65 -14.50 -10.82 9.45
CA ARG A 65 -15.80 -10.75 10.13
C ARG A 65 -16.05 -9.39 10.77
N GLU A 66 -15.09 -8.89 11.55
CA GLU A 66 -15.21 -7.59 12.23
C GLU A 66 -15.43 -6.44 11.23
N THR A 67 -14.80 -6.53 10.05
CA THR A 67 -14.93 -5.52 8.98
C THR A 67 -16.34 -5.54 8.38
N LEU A 68 -16.87 -6.73 8.09
CA LEU A 68 -18.24 -6.89 7.57
C LEU A 68 -19.29 -6.49 8.61
N ASP A 69 -19.13 -6.91 9.87
CA ASP A 69 -20.01 -6.51 10.98
C ASP A 69 -20.05 -5.00 11.18
N PHE A 70 -18.88 -4.35 11.10
CA PHE A 70 -18.82 -2.89 11.19
C PHE A 70 -19.56 -2.22 10.04
N SER A 71 -19.40 -2.73 8.81
CA SER A 71 -20.10 -2.24 7.64
C SER A 71 -21.62 -2.43 7.75
N ALA A 72 -22.07 -3.62 8.16
CA ALA A 72 -23.48 -3.94 8.38
C ALA A 72 -24.13 -3.00 9.40
N ARG A 73 -23.44 -2.74 10.53
CA ARG A 73 -23.93 -1.83 11.57
C ARG A 73 -23.99 -0.36 11.12
N CYS A 74 -23.12 0.07 10.21
CA CYS A 74 -23.12 1.44 9.71
C CYS A 74 -24.19 1.66 8.63
N GLN A 75 -24.28 0.73 7.67
CA GLN A 75 -25.21 0.83 6.54
C GLN A 75 -26.64 0.47 6.93
N GLY A 76 -26.83 -0.32 7.99
CA GLY A 76 -28.14 -0.80 8.44
C GLY A 76 -28.72 -1.86 7.52
N ILE A 77 -29.83 -2.46 7.95
CA ILE A 77 -30.53 -3.54 7.21
C ILE A 77 -31.56 -2.95 6.22
N GLY A 78 -31.89 -1.65 6.35
CA GLY A 78 -32.97 -0.99 5.61
C GLY A 78 -34.31 -1.71 5.78
N ASP A 79 -35.21 -1.58 4.80
CA ASP A 79 -36.52 -2.24 4.80
C ASP A 79 -36.44 -3.75 4.49
N ARG A 80 -35.24 -4.34 4.31
CA ARG A 80 -35.10 -5.77 3.96
C ARG A 80 -35.67 -6.67 5.06
N ALA A 81 -35.46 -6.33 6.33
CA ALA A 81 -36.01 -7.11 7.44
C ALA A 81 -37.55 -7.05 7.47
N ASP A 82 -38.14 -5.90 7.13
CA ASP A 82 -39.59 -5.71 7.11
C ASP A 82 -40.23 -6.34 5.88
N MET A 83 -39.57 -6.27 4.71
CA MET A 83 -39.96 -7.03 3.52
C MET A 83 -39.90 -8.53 3.75
N LEU A 84 -38.83 -9.05 4.37
CA LEU A 84 -38.72 -10.48 4.67
C LEU A 84 -39.78 -10.92 5.68
N LYS A 85 -40.09 -10.11 6.70
CA LYS A 85 -41.23 -10.36 7.60
C LYS A 85 -42.56 -10.39 6.86
N GLU A 86 -42.78 -9.46 5.93
CA GLU A 86 -44.00 -9.39 5.12
C GLU A 86 -44.10 -10.55 4.11
N ILE A 87 -42.99 -10.95 3.50
CA ILE A 87 -42.89 -12.14 2.64
C ILE A 87 -43.25 -13.39 3.44
N SER A 88 -42.65 -13.60 4.62
CA SER A 88 -42.99 -14.74 5.49
C SER A 88 -44.46 -14.74 5.90
N ARG A 89 -45.06 -13.55 6.14
CA ARG A 89 -46.49 -13.41 6.41
C ARG A 89 -47.33 -13.86 5.21
N ARG A 90 -46.96 -13.44 4.00
CA ARG A 90 -47.65 -13.80 2.74
C ARG A 90 -47.46 -15.27 2.37
N GLU A 91 -46.28 -15.83 2.54
CA GLU A 91 -45.99 -17.25 2.32
C GLU A 91 -46.83 -18.13 3.25
N LYS A 92 -46.92 -17.76 4.53
CA LYS A 92 -47.81 -18.44 5.50
C LYS A 92 -49.29 -18.32 5.12
N GLN A 93 -49.73 -17.16 4.63
CA GLN A 93 -51.11 -16.98 4.16
C GLN A 93 -51.41 -17.76 2.87
N SER A 94 -50.39 -17.97 2.04
CA SER A 94 -50.49 -18.65 0.74
C SER A 94 -50.21 -20.16 0.82
N GLY A 95 -49.84 -20.67 1.99
CA GLY A 95 -49.50 -22.09 2.19
C GLY A 95 -48.21 -22.53 1.46
N ILE A 96 -47.33 -21.59 1.11
CA ILE A 96 -46.08 -21.88 0.40
C ILE A 96 -45.05 -22.36 1.42
N VAL A 97 -44.44 -23.52 1.18
CA VAL A 97 -43.31 -24.02 1.99
C VAL A 97 -42.02 -23.50 1.36
N PRO A 98 -41.29 -22.57 2.02
CA PRO A 98 -40.03 -22.06 1.50
C PRO A 98 -38.94 -23.14 1.53
N GLU A 99 -37.93 -22.99 0.67
CA GLU A 99 -36.73 -23.83 0.70
C GLU A 99 -36.09 -23.83 2.10
N PRO A 100 -35.56 -24.97 2.59
CA PRO A 100 -35.09 -25.10 3.96
C PRO A 100 -33.97 -24.11 4.32
N ASP A 101 -33.08 -23.76 3.39
CA ASP A 101 -32.01 -22.78 3.62
C ASP A 101 -32.56 -21.35 3.72
N ILE A 102 -33.56 -21.01 2.89
CA ILE A 102 -34.26 -19.72 2.93
C ILE A 102 -35.10 -19.63 4.20
N ASP A 103 -35.85 -20.68 4.56
CA ASP A 103 -36.67 -20.74 5.77
C ASP A 103 -35.81 -20.63 7.05
N THR A 104 -34.64 -21.27 7.07
CA THR A 104 -33.68 -21.14 8.17
C THR A 104 -33.17 -19.71 8.30
N TYR A 105 -32.85 -19.05 7.20
CA TYR A 105 -32.46 -17.64 7.16
C TYR A 105 -33.59 -16.71 7.64
N MET A 106 -34.82 -16.93 7.18
CA MET A 106 -36.02 -16.17 7.55
C MET A 106 -36.34 -16.30 9.04
N LYS A 107 -36.28 -17.52 9.59
CA LYS A 107 -36.47 -17.79 11.01
C LYS A 107 -35.36 -17.16 11.85
N ALA A 108 -34.10 -17.21 11.39
CA ALA A 108 -32.98 -16.64 12.11
C ALA A 108 -33.05 -15.09 12.17
N ILE A 109 -33.51 -14.41 11.12
CA ILE A 109 -33.73 -12.95 11.10
C ILE A 109 -34.87 -12.52 12.04
N SER A 110 -35.87 -13.38 12.25
CA SER A 110 -37.04 -13.09 13.08
C SER A 110 -36.76 -13.04 14.59
N VAL A 111 -35.61 -13.57 15.06
CA VAL A 111 -35.22 -13.60 16.47
C VAL A 111 -34.59 -12.26 16.89
N GLU A 112 -35.23 -11.55 17.81
CA GLU A 112 -34.76 -10.26 18.31
C GLU A 112 -33.50 -10.39 19.19
N GLY A 113 -32.34 -10.09 18.60
CA GLY A 113 -31.04 -10.05 19.30
C GLY A 113 -29.85 -10.47 18.42
N LEU A 114 -30.10 -11.27 17.37
CA LEU A 114 -29.09 -11.80 16.43
C LEU A 114 -29.01 -11.04 15.09
N LYS A 115 -29.70 -9.88 14.99
CA LYS A 115 -30.00 -9.17 13.73
C LYS A 115 -28.76 -8.76 12.90
N GLY A 116 -27.58 -8.58 13.50
CA GLY A 116 -26.36 -8.12 12.80
C GLY A 116 -25.38 -9.22 12.37
N THR A 117 -25.27 -10.32 13.12
CA THR A 117 -24.26 -11.37 12.88
C THR A 117 -24.66 -12.35 11.78
N LEU A 118 -25.95 -12.60 11.60
CA LEU A 118 -26.45 -13.58 10.60
C LEU A 118 -26.29 -13.12 9.15
N GLN A 119 -26.47 -11.82 8.88
CA GLN A 119 -26.24 -11.28 7.54
C GLN A 119 -24.76 -11.32 7.17
N THR A 120 -23.89 -10.99 8.13
CA THR A 120 -22.44 -11.17 7.97
C THR A 120 -22.08 -12.62 7.71
N ASP A 121 -22.64 -13.57 8.46
CA ASP A 121 -22.41 -15.00 8.24
C ASP A 121 -22.86 -15.46 6.86
N TYR A 122 -23.99 -14.96 6.37
CA TYR A 122 -24.49 -15.28 5.04
C TYR A 122 -23.58 -14.72 3.93
N ILE A 123 -23.16 -13.45 4.04
CA ILE A 123 -22.22 -12.84 3.08
C ILE A 123 -20.84 -13.52 3.15
N LEU A 124 -20.37 -13.90 4.34
CA LEU A 124 -19.14 -14.67 4.51
C LEU A 124 -19.23 -16.02 3.79
N LYS A 125 -20.35 -16.73 3.89
CA LYS A 125 -20.56 -18.00 3.18
C LYS A 125 -20.66 -17.80 1.66
N ILE A 126 -21.46 -16.84 1.20
CA ILE A 126 -21.62 -16.53 -0.23
C ILE A 126 -20.27 -16.22 -0.87
N LEU A 127 -19.45 -15.40 -0.20
CA LEU A 127 -18.16 -15.00 -0.72
C LEU A 127 -17.06 -16.02 -0.42
N GLY A 128 -17.35 -17.17 0.21
CA GLY A 128 -16.36 -18.19 0.58
C GLY A 128 -15.25 -17.64 1.48
N LEU A 129 -15.60 -16.74 2.39
CA LEU A 129 -14.72 -16.08 3.36
C LEU A 129 -14.88 -16.65 4.78
N ASP A 130 -15.75 -17.62 4.97
CA ASP A 130 -16.01 -18.33 6.23
C ASP A 130 -14.75 -18.94 6.86
N ILE A 131 -13.91 -19.59 6.05
CA ILE A 131 -12.64 -20.20 6.49
C ILE A 131 -11.68 -19.15 7.07
N CYS A 132 -11.71 -17.91 6.54
CA CYS A 132 -10.84 -16.82 6.97
C CYS A 132 -11.55 -15.74 7.78
N ALA A 133 -12.78 -15.99 8.26
CA ALA A 133 -13.61 -15.00 8.93
C ALA A 133 -12.90 -14.33 10.13
N ASP A 134 -12.14 -15.10 10.90
CA ASP A 134 -11.42 -14.63 12.10
C ASP A 134 -9.95 -14.29 11.85
N THR A 135 -9.50 -14.32 10.59
CA THR A 135 -8.15 -13.92 10.19
C THR A 135 -8.10 -12.40 10.01
N ILE A 136 -7.00 -11.77 10.43
CA ILE A 136 -6.77 -10.32 10.21
C ILE A 136 -6.58 -10.01 8.72
N VAL A 137 -7.02 -8.83 8.29
CA VAL A 137 -6.86 -8.41 6.88
C VAL A 137 -5.37 -8.25 6.52
N GLY A 138 -4.56 -7.69 7.43
CA GLY A 138 -3.12 -7.52 7.24
C GLY A 138 -2.73 -6.40 6.28
N ASP A 139 -1.43 -6.15 6.19
CA ASP A 139 -0.78 -5.15 5.33
C ASP A 139 0.53 -5.72 4.75
N ALA A 140 1.37 -4.87 4.13
CA ALA A 140 2.62 -5.31 3.52
C ALA A 140 3.66 -5.86 4.52
N MET A 141 3.52 -5.54 5.82
CA MET A 141 4.45 -5.93 6.88
C MET A 141 3.86 -7.04 7.76
N ASN A 142 2.55 -6.98 8.02
CA ASN A 142 1.80 -7.97 8.79
C ASN A 142 1.02 -8.88 7.86
N ARG A 143 1.43 -10.14 7.78
CA ARG A 143 0.75 -11.17 6.99
C ARG A 143 -0.71 -11.31 7.44
N GLY A 144 -1.64 -11.11 6.52
CA GLY A 144 -3.07 -11.33 6.71
C GLY A 144 -3.67 -12.22 5.63
N ILE A 145 -4.88 -11.89 5.19
CA ILE A 145 -5.59 -12.59 4.11
C ILE A 145 -4.90 -12.39 2.74
N SER A 146 -5.13 -13.31 1.81
CA SER A 146 -4.59 -13.20 0.45
C SER A 146 -5.21 -12.03 -0.33
N GLY A 147 -4.57 -11.60 -1.42
CA GLY A 147 -5.09 -10.53 -2.29
C GLY A 147 -6.51 -10.82 -2.79
N GLY A 148 -6.76 -12.04 -3.29
CA GLY A 148 -8.10 -12.46 -3.72
C GLY A 148 -9.12 -12.51 -2.58
N GLN A 149 -8.74 -12.91 -1.37
CA GLN A 149 -9.63 -12.81 -0.19
C GLN A 149 -9.93 -11.35 0.16
N LYS A 150 -8.94 -10.46 0.05
CA LYS A 150 -9.11 -9.02 0.28
C LYS A 150 -10.06 -8.39 -0.73
N ARG A 151 -10.00 -8.82 -1.99
CA ARG A 151 -10.92 -8.42 -3.06
C ARG A 151 -12.36 -8.79 -2.74
N ARG A 152 -12.58 -10.04 -2.32
CA ARG A 152 -13.88 -10.53 -1.87
C ARG A 152 -14.38 -9.77 -0.64
N LEU A 153 -13.50 -9.45 0.31
CA LEU A 153 -13.86 -8.63 1.47
C LEU A 153 -14.30 -7.22 1.05
N THR A 154 -13.63 -6.57 0.08
CA THR A 154 -14.07 -5.28 -0.48
C THR A 154 -15.49 -5.37 -1.07
N THR A 155 -15.76 -6.44 -1.82
CA THR A 155 -17.09 -6.70 -2.39
C THR A 155 -18.13 -6.90 -1.29
N GLY A 156 -17.83 -7.74 -0.29
CA GLY A 156 -18.72 -8.00 0.85
C GLY A 156 -19.00 -6.76 1.70
N GLU A 157 -17.99 -5.92 1.95
CA GLU A 157 -18.14 -4.68 2.73
C GLU A 157 -19.17 -3.74 2.06
N MET A 158 -19.24 -3.72 0.73
CA MET A 158 -20.15 -2.82 -0.01
C MET A 158 -21.54 -3.44 -0.26
N ILE A 159 -21.63 -4.77 -0.44
CA ILE A 159 -22.89 -5.48 -0.73
C ILE A 159 -23.77 -5.67 0.51
N ILE A 160 -23.18 -5.70 1.71
CA ILE A 160 -23.91 -5.95 2.94
C ILE A 160 -24.99 -4.88 3.23
N GLY A 161 -24.87 -3.68 2.66
CA GLY A 161 -25.89 -2.64 2.81
C GLY A 161 -27.18 -2.90 2.01
N PRO A 162 -28.19 -2.03 2.17
CA PRO A 162 -29.47 -2.13 1.49
C PRO A 162 -29.43 -1.71 0.00
N ASN A 163 -28.26 -1.35 -0.53
CA ASN A 163 -28.08 -0.81 -1.89
C ASN A 163 -28.69 -1.71 -2.97
N LYS A 164 -29.38 -1.08 -3.94
CA LYS A 164 -30.08 -1.76 -5.04
C LYS A 164 -29.38 -1.63 -6.39
N ALA A 165 -28.55 -0.60 -6.57
CA ALA A 165 -27.69 -0.46 -7.74
C ALA A 165 -26.23 -0.74 -7.34
N LEU A 166 -25.58 -1.71 -7.97
CA LEU A 166 -24.20 -2.08 -7.67
C LEU A 166 -23.33 -1.86 -8.91
N PHE A 167 -22.38 -0.94 -8.79
CA PHE A 167 -21.38 -0.63 -9.81
C PHE A 167 -20.06 -1.25 -9.39
N MET A 168 -19.64 -2.29 -10.10
CA MET A 168 -18.50 -3.10 -9.70
C MET A 168 -17.35 -2.90 -10.67
N ASP A 169 -16.23 -2.33 -10.18
CA ASP A 169 -15.11 -1.97 -11.03
C ASP A 169 -13.98 -3.00 -10.96
N GLU A 170 -13.84 -3.82 -12.00
CA GLU A 170 -12.77 -4.82 -12.18
C GLU A 170 -12.68 -5.84 -11.03
N ILE A 171 -13.82 -6.42 -10.62
CA ILE A 171 -13.88 -7.31 -9.43
C ILE A 171 -13.08 -8.61 -9.56
N SER A 172 -12.74 -9.04 -10.78
CA SER A 172 -11.97 -10.26 -11.05
C SER A 172 -10.46 -10.10 -10.87
N THR A 173 -9.93 -8.88 -10.73
CA THR A 173 -8.48 -8.69 -10.63
C THR A 173 -7.91 -9.32 -9.36
N GLY A 174 -6.97 -10.27 -9.52
CA GLY A 174 -6.36 -10.98 -8.40
C GLY A 174 -7.19 -12.16 -7.87
N LEU A 175 -8.25 -12.56 -8.59
CA LEU A 175 -9.02 -13.78 -8.33
C LEU A 175 -8.75 -14.83 -9.41
N ASP A 176 -8.84 -16.10 -9.02
CA ASP A 176 -8.86 -17.22 -9.95
C ASP A 176 -10.22 -17.30 -10.67
N SER A 177 -10.25 -17.92 -11.85
CA SER A 177 -11.44 -18.01 -12.70
C SER A 177 -12.58 -18.78 -12.01
N SER A 178 -12.27 -19.85 -11.28
CA SER A 178 -13.26 -20.61 -10.51
C SER A 178 -13.92 -19.78 -9.40
N THR A 179 -13.13 -19.07 -8.60
CA THR A 179 -13.67 -18.15 -7.58
C THR A 179 -14.44 -17.00 -8.23
N THR A 180 -13.96 -16.47 -9.35
CA THR A 180 -14.68 -15.41 -10.08
C THR A 180 -16.03 -15.90 -10.57
N PHE A 181 -16.10 -17.09 -11.17
CA PHE A 181 -17.34 -17.73 -11.59
C PHE A 181 -18.30 -17.92 -10.43
N GLN A 182 -17.82 -18.43 -9.28
CA GLN A 182 -18.63 -18.56 -8.07
C GLN A 182 -19.19 -17.21 -7.60
N ILE A 183 -18.34 -16.17 -7.53
CA ILE A 183 -18.79 -14.83 -7.13
C ILE A 183 -19.83 -14.30 -8.10
N VAL A 184 -19.58 -14.36 -9.42
CA VAL A 184 -20.50 -13.83 -10.43
C VAL A 184 -21.82 -14.61 -10.41
N THR A 185 -21.78 -15.92 -10.22
CA THR A 185 -22.99 -16.75 -10.04
C THR A 185 -23.76 -16.32 -8.80
N CYS A 186 -23.08 -16.12 -7.67
CA CYS A 186 -23.72 -15.61 -6.47
C CYS A 186 -24.27 -14.20 -6.64
N LEU A 187 -23.59 -13.32 -7.39
CA LEU A 187 -24.07 -11.99 -7.73
C LEU A 187 -25.31 -12.04 -8.63
N GLN A 188 -25.36 -12.98 -9.57
CA GLN A 188 -26.52 -13.23 -10.41
C GLN A 188 -27.71 -13.69 -9.54
N GLN A 189 -27.51 -14.66 -8.66
CA GLN A 189 -28.53 -15.10 -7.69
C GLN A 189 -29.00 -13.95 -6.79
N LEU A 190 -28.06 -13.16 -6.26
CA LEU A 190 -28.37 -11.98 -5.45
C LEU A 190 -29.18 -10.95 -6.26
N THR A 191 -28.86 -10.77 -7.55
CA THR A 191 -29.60 -9.90 -8.46
C THR A 191 -31.05 -10.35 -8.61
N HIS A 192 -31.27 -11.64 -8.83
CA HIS A 192 -32.62 -12.21 -8.97
C HIS A 192 -33.41 -12.14 -7.66
N ILE A 193 -32.79 -12.44 -6.51
CA ILE A 193 -33.48 -12.43 -5.20
C ILE A 193 -33.80 -11.00 -4.76
N THR A 194 -32.87 -10.07 -4.96
CA THR A 194 -33.00 -8.70 -4.44
C THR A 194 -33.55 -7.70 -5.45
N GLU A 195 -33.83 -8.13 -6.68
CA GLU A 195 -34.22 -7.28 -7.82
C GLU A 195 -33.27 -6.08 -7.97
N ALA A 196 -31.96 -6.33 -7.87
CA ALA A 196 -30.92 -5.31 -7.92
C ALA A 196 -30.42 -5.07 -9.35
N THR A 197 -29.95 -3.86 -9.66
CA THR A 197 -29.27 -3.56 -10.92
C THR A 197 -27.76 -3.69 -10.73
N LEU A 198 -27.13 -4.65 -11.42
CA LEU A 198 -25.69 -4.86 -11.37
C LEU A 198 -25.06 -4.46 -12.70
N LEU A 199 -24.11 -3.53 -12.66
CA LEU A 199 -23.21 -3.23 -13.76
C LEU A 199 -21.79 -3.59 -13.34
N VAL A 200 -21.25 -4.65 -13.94
CA VAL A 200 -19.95 -5.23 -13.56
C VAL A 200 -18.95 -5.01 -14.68
N SER A 201 -17.90 -4.27 -14.39
CA SER A 201 -16.71 -4.19 -15.24
C SER A 201 -15.84 -5.40 -14.99
N LEU A 202 -15.63 -6.21 -16.02
CA LEU A 202 -14.65 -7.29 -16.04
C LEU A 202 -13.68 -7.03 -17.19
N LEU A 203 -12.42 -7.41 -16.98
CA LEU A 203 -11.41 -7.30 -18.01
C LEU A 203 -11.54 -8.45 -19.01
N GLN A 204 -11.26 -9.71 -18.65
CA GLN A 204 -11.65 -10.86 -19.48
C GLN A 204 -12.39 -11.90 -18.65
N PRO A 205 -13.73 -11.93 -18.74
CA PRO A 205 -14.48 -13.08 -18.23
C PRO A 205 -14.20 -14.32 -19.09
N ALA A 206 -14.00 -15.47 -18.43
CA ALA A 206 -14.03 -16.77 -19.10
C ALA A 206 -15.39 -16.98 -19.79
N PRO A 207 -15.49 -17.84 -20.82
CA PRO A 207 -16.76 -18.07 -21.53
C PRO A 207 -17.93 -18.38 -20.60
N GLU A 208 -17.70 -19.20 -19.57
CA GLU A 208 -18.72 -19.56 -18.59
C GLU A 208 -19.20 -18.35 -17.78
N ILE A 209 -18.30 -17.41 -17.47
CA ILE A 209 -18.61 -16.17 -16.75
C ILE A 209 -19.34 -15.19 -17.67
N PHE A 210 -18.92 -15.12 -18.93
CA PHE A 210 -19.53 -14.27 -19.95
C PHE A 210 -21.01 -14.65 -20.16
N ASP A 211 -21.30 -15.95 -20.15
CA ASP A 211 -22.66 -16.48 -20.32
C ASP A 211 -23.62 -16.18 -19.15
N LEU A 212 -23.11 -15.79 -17.97
CA LEU A 212 -23.94 -15.40 -16.82
C LEU A 212 -24.57 -14.01 -16.97
N PHE A 213 -24.13 -13.20 -17.93
CA PHE A 213 -24.63 -11.84 -18.14
C PHE A 213 -25.75 -11.78 -19.17
N ASP A 214 -26.75 -10.94 -18.89
CA ASP A 214 -27.89 -10.72 -19.79
C ASP A 214 -27.52 -9.74 -20.92
N ASP A 215 -26.89 -8.62 -20.53
CA ASP A 215 -26.53 -7.52 -21.42
C ASP A 215 -25.03 -7.20 -21.37
N ILE A 216 -24.53 -6.58 -22.44
CA ILE A 216 -23.15 -6.11 -22.56
C ILE A 216 -23.11 -4.64 -23.01
N ILE A 217 -22.20 -3.88 -22.40
CA ILE A 217 -21.75 -2.55 -22.84
C ILE A 217 -20.28 -2.67 -23.22
N LEU A 218 -19.95 -2.37 -24.48
CA LEU A 218 -18.59 -2.39 -25.00
C LEU A 218 -18.08 -0.95 -25.19
N MET A 219 -16.98 -0.59 -24.54
CA MET A 219 -16.38 0.75 -24.60
C MET A 219 -14.97 0.76 -25.21
N ALA A 220 -14.72 1.74 -26.09
CA ALA A 220 -13.39 2.09 -26.59
C ALA A 220 -13.25 3.61 -26.73
N GLU A 221 -12.07 4.15 -26.44
CA GLU A 221 -11.75 5.58 -26.60
C GLU A 221 -12.76 6.55 -25.95
N GLY A 222 -13.35 6.16 -24.79
CA GLY A 222 -14.36 6.96 -24.10
C GLY A 222 -15.77 6.89 -24.71
N LYS A 223 -15.98 6.10 -25.76
CA LYS A 223 -17.25 5.94 -26.49
C LYS A 223 -17.82 4.53 -26.32
N ILE A 224 -19.13 4.40 -26.40
CA ILE A 224 -19.84 3.12 -26.40
C ILE A 224 -19.92 2.62 -27.85
N VAL A 225 -19.30 1.46 -28.11
CA VAL A 225 -19.28 0.80 -29.42
C VAL A 225 -20.53 -0.06 -29.64
N TYR A 226 -20.97 -0.75 -28.58
CA TYR A 226 -22.16 -1.60 -28.58
C TYR A 226 -22.81 -1.58 -27.19
N GLN A 227 -24.14 -1.59 -27.14
CA GLN A 227 -24.93 -1.75 -25.92
C GLN A 227 -26.19 -2.57 -26.23
N GLY A 228 -26.39 -3.68 -25.52
CA GLY A 228 -27.60 -4.50 -25.67
C GLY A 228 -27.40 -5.95 -25.24
N PRO A 229 -28.30 -6.85 -25.68
CA PRO A 229 -28.24 -8.26 -25.32
C PRO A 229 -26.92 -8.90 -25.72
N ARG A 230 -26.40 -9.77 -24.86
CA ARG A 230 -25.17 -10.52 -25.10
C ARG A 230 -25.26 -11.40 -26.35
N SER A 231 -26.42 -12.01 -26.62
CA SER A 231 -26.62 -12.92 -27.75
C SER A 231 -26.43 -12.27 -29.12
N SER A 232 -26.77 -10.99 -29.26
CA SER A 232 -26.70 -10.27 -30.54
C SER A 232 -25.34 -9.61 -30.82
N VAL A 233 -24.39 -9.66 -29.88
CA VAL A 233 -23.09 -8.98 -30.04
C VAL A 233 -22.24 -9.60 -31.16
N GLN A 234 -22.25 -10.92 -31.29
CA GLN A 234 -21.50 -11.62 -32.34
C GLN A 234 -22.07 -11.32 -33.72
N GLU A 235 -23.40 -11.37 -33.85
CA GLU A 235 -24.12 -11.04 -35.09
C GLU A 235 -23.78 -9.62 -35.59
N PHE A 236 -23.67 -8.66 -34.67
CA PHE A 236 -23.26 -7.29 -34.99
C PHE A 236 -21.85 -7.23 -35.60
N PHE A 237 -20.85 -7.91 -35.00
CA PHE A 237 -19.48 -7.90 -35.51
C PHE A 237 -19.31 -8.73 -36.79
N GLU A 238 -20.09 -9.79 -36.96
CA GLU A 238 -20.18 -10.55 -38.21
C GLU A 238 -20.74 -9.69 -39.35
N HIS A 239 -21.76 -8.86 -39.07
CA HIS A 239 -22.27 -7.87 -40.02
C HIS A 239 -21.18 -6.86 -40.42
N CYS A 240 -20.30 -6.50 -39.50
CA CYS A 240 -19.14 -5.64 -39.73
C CYS A 240 -17.97 -6.34 -40.46
N GLY A 241 -18.03 -7.64 -40.72
CA GLY A 241 -17.03 -8.41 -41.46
C GLY A 241 -16.04 -9.24 -40.61
N PHE A 242 -16.25 -9.32 -39.30
CA PHE A 242 -15.37 -10.02 -38.36
C PHE A 242 -16.05 -11.23 -37.75
N ARG A 243 -15.36 -12.37 -37.67
CA ARG A 243 -15.91 -13.62 -37.11
C ARG A 243 -15.06 -14.15 -35.97
N CYS A 244 -15.71 -14.57 -34.88
CA CYS A 244 -15.03 -15.18 -33.75
C CYS A 244 -14.60 -16.63 -34.10
N PRO A 245 -13.33 -17.02 -33.86
CA PRO A 245 -12.89 -18.42 -33.99
C PRO A 245 -13.55 -19.35 -32.98
N GLU A 246 -13.67 -20.64 -33.30
CA GLU A 246 -14.39 -21.63 -32.46
C GLU A 246 -13.78 -21.83 -31.07
N ARG A 247 -12.44 -21.83 -30.96
CA ARG A 247 -11.72 -22.05 -29.68
C ARG A 247 -11.34 -20.76 -28.93
N LYS A 248 -11.90 -19.61 -29.33
CA LYS A 248 -11.58 -18.33 -28.70
C LYS A 248 -12.76 -17.83 -27.86
N GLY A 249 -12.47 -17.30 -26.68
CA GLY A 249 -13.47 -16.65 -25.84
C GLY A 249 -14.05 -15.41 -26.52
N VAL A 250 -15.37 -15.25 -26.47
CA VAL A 250 -16.08 -14.12 -27.10
C VAL A 250 -15.61 -12.78 -26.52
N ALA A 251 -15.44 -12.70 -25.19
CA ALA A 251 -14.96 -11.49 -24.55
C ALA A 251 -13.54 -11.09 -24.99
N ASP A 252 -12.66 -12.07 -25.20
CA ASP A 252 -11.28 -11.87 -25.68
C ASP A 252 -11.30 -11.35 -27.12
N PHE A 253 -12.09 -11.99 -27.99
CA PHE A 253 -12.34 -11.55 -29.36
C PHE A 253 -12.81 -10.09 -29.43
N LEU A 254 -13.82 -9.72 -28.63
CA LEU A 254 -14.37 -8.36 -28.61
C LEU A 254 -13.35 -7.30 -28.20
N GLN A 255 -12.42 -7.63 -27.32
CA GLN A 255 -11.37 -6.69 -26.92
C GLN A 255 -10.28 -6.57 -27.98
N GLU A 256 -9.78 -7.69 -28.50
CA GLU A 256 -8.73 -7.68 -29.52
C GLU A 256 -9.18 -7.02 -30.83
N LEU A 257 -10.47 -7.13 -31.18
CA LEU A 257 -11.02 -6.51 -32.39
C LEU A 257 -10.94 -4.98 -32.36
N LEU A 258 -10.92 -4.36 -31.18
CA LEU A 258 -10.78 -2.92 -30.99
C LEU A 258 -9.30 -2.47 -31.01
N SER A 259 -8.35 -3.38 -31.23
CA SER A 259 -6.90 -3.14 -31.29
C SER A 259 -6.38 -3.16 -32.72
N GLU A 260 -5.63 -2.14 -33.13
CA GLU A 260 -5.07 -2.03 -34.49
C GLU A 260 -4.14 -3.20 -34.86
N ARG A 261 -3.34 -3.70 -33.91
CA ARG A 261 -2.38 -4.79 -34.15
C ARG A 261 -3.03 -6.17 -34.28
N ASP A 262 -4.21 -6.35 -33.68
CA ASP A 262 -4.84 -7.67 -33.49
C ASP A 262 -6.11 -7.82 -34.35
N GLN A 263 -6.68 -6.73 -34.91
CA GLN A 263 -7.93 -6.76 -35.68
C GLN A 263 -7.85 -7.61 -36.97
N ALA A 264 -6.71 -7.60 -37.66
CA ALA A 264 -6.56 -8.24 -38.97
C ALA A 264 -6.74 -9.77 -38.93
N GLN A 265 -6.45 -10.42 -37.79
CA GLN A 265 -6.54 -11.88 -37.66
C GLN A 265 -7.99 -12.41 -37.65
N TYR A 266 -8.99 -11.53 -37.47
CA TYR A 266 -10.40 -11.88 -37.37
C TYR A 266 -11.22 -11.60 -38.62
N TRP A 267 -10.58 -11.11 -39.67
CA TRP A 267 -11.24 -10.76 -40.91
C TRP A 267 -11.74 -12.01 -41.64
N TYR A 268 -13.06 -12.14 -41.79
CA TYR A 268 -13.68 -13.33 -42.40
C TYR A 268 -13.81 -13.23 -43.93
N ARG A 269 -13.93 -12.02 -44.46
CA ARG A 269 -14.16 -11.78 -45.90
C ARG A 269 -12.86 -11.92 -46.70
N LYS A 270 -12.48 -13.17 -47.01
CA LYS A 270 -11.26 -13.50 -47.77
C LYS A 270 -11.17 -12.80 -49.14
N ASP A 271 -12.31 -12.39 -49.69
CA ASP A 271 -12.41 -11.76 -51.01
C ASP A 271 -12.07 -10.25 -51.01
N GLN A 272 -11.88 -9.64 -49.82
CA GLN A 272 -11.56 -8.22 -49.65
C GLN A 272 -10.30 -8.05 -48.81
N PRO A 273 -9.36 -7.16 -49.20
CA PRO A 273 -8.21 -6.85 -48.36
C PRO A 273 -8.67 -6.18 -47.08
N HIS A 274 -8.13 -6.62 -45.95
CA HIS A 274 -8.46 -6.05 -44.64
C HIS A 274 -7.97 -4.60 -44.54
N SER A 275 -8.89 -3.67 -44.28
CA SER A 275 -8.60 -2.30 -43.87
C SER A 275 -8.99 -2.10 -42.41
N PHE A 276 -8.14 -1.45 -41.62
CA PHE A 276 -8.44 -1.16 -40.22
C PHE A 276 -9.75 -0.36 -40.06
N VAL A 277 -10.69 -0.89 -39.29
CA VAL A 277 -11.97 -0.26 -38.99
C VAL A 277 -11.86 0.50 -37.67
N SER A 278 -12.04 1.82 -37.74
CA SER A 278 -11.98 2.71 -36.57
C SER A 278 -13.19 2.54 -35.64
N VAL A 279 -13.00 2.94 -34.38
CA VAL A 279 -14.07 2.94 -33.36
C VAL A 279 -15.28 3.76 -33.80
N ASP A 280 -15.07 4.91 -34.45
CA ASP A 280 -16.15 5.76 -34.97
C ASP A 280 -16.99 5.07 -36.06
N ASN A 281 -16.36 4.28 -36.92
CA ASN A 281 -17.06 3.51 -37.95
C ASN A 281 -17.93 2.43 -37.32
N PHE A 282 -17.45 1.73 -36.28
CA PHE A 282 -18.27 0.77 -35.53
C PHE A 282 -19.49 1.45 -34.88
N ILE A 283 -19.34 2.65 -34.34
CA ILE A 283 -20.46 3.39 -33.73
C ILE A 283 -21.52 3.77 -34.78
N VAL A 284 -21.09 4.22 -35.95
CA VAL A 284 -22.00 4.52 -37.07
C VAL A 284 -22.74 3.27 -37.52
N ALA A 285 -22.06 2.12 -37.59
CA ALA A 285 -22.68 0.83 -37.88
C ALA A 285 -23.68 0.42 -36.79
N PHE A 286 -23.32 0.57 -35.51
CA PHE A 286 -24.18 0.21 -34.38
C PHE A 286 -25.48 1.02 -34.38
N LYS A 287 -25.42 2.34 -34.62
CA LYS A 287 -26.64 3.19 -34.72
C LYS A 287 -27.65 2.73 -35.77
N LYS A 288 -27.18 2.03 -36.83
CA LYS A 288 -28.03 1.46 -37.89
C LYS A 288 -28.54 0.06 -37.55
N PHE A 289 -27.96 -0.61 -36.56
CA PHE A 289 -28.31 -1.96 -36.16
C PHE A 289 -29.63 -1.97 -35.36
N GLN A 290 -30.44 -3.02 -35.53
CA GLN A 290 -31.79 -3.11 -34.98
C GLN A 290 -31.83 -2.95 -33.45
N VAL A 291 -30.84 -3.50 -32.73
CA VAL A 291 -30.75 -3.40 -31.27
C VAL A 291 -30.58 -1.95 -30.81
N ALA A 292 -29.79 -1.13 -31.51
CA ALA A 292 -29.58 0.26 -31.15
C ALA A 292 -30.84 1.11 -31.39
N GLN A 293 -31.60 0.81 -32.44
CA GLN A 293 -32.86 1.50 -32.72
C GLN A 293 -33.89 1.26 -31.61
N LYS A 294 -34.06 -0.01 -31.20
CA LYS A 294 -34.95 -0.39 -30.10
C LYS A 294 -34.55 0.27 -28.78
N LEU A 295 -33.25 0.26 -28.45
CA LEU A 295 -32.74 0.93 -27.24
C LEU A 295 -33.05 2.44 -27.26
N ASN A 296 -32.89 3.09 -28.42
CA ASN A 296 -33.17 4.52 -28.55
C ASN A 296 -34.67 4.83 -28.42
N GLU A 297 -35.54 3.97 -28.93
CA GLU A 297 -37.00 4.06 -28.71
C GLU A 297 -37.35 3.94 -27.22
N GLU A 298 -36.79 2.95 -26.51
CA GLU A 298 -36.99 2.76 -25.07
C GLU A 298 -36.52 3.97 -24.25
N LEU A 299 -35.33 4.51 -24.56
CA LEU A 299 -34.80 5.70 -23.87
C LEU A 299 -35.61 6.98 -24.15
N CYS A 300 -36.30 7.07 -25.29
CA CYS A 300 -37.19 8.19 -25.58
C CYS A 300 -38.50 8.13 -24.79
N THR A 301 -38.90 6.95 -24.29
CA THR A 301 -40.11 6.82 -23.46
C THR A 301 -39.84 7.26 -22.01
N PRO A 302 -40.58 8.25 -21.47
CA PRO A 302 -40.34 8.73 -20.12
C PRO A 302 -40.85 7.72 -19.07
N PHE A 303 -39.99 7.39 -18.09
CA PHE A 303 -40.33 6.47 -17.01
C PHE A 303 -41.42 7.04 -16.08
N ASN A 304 -42.44 6.24 -15.76
CA ASN A 304 -43.53 6.64 -14.89
C ASN A 304 -43.13 6.57 -13.40
N LYS A 305 -42.92 7.72 -12.75
CA LYS A 305 -42.51 7.82 -11.33
C LYS A 305 -43.46 7.12 -10.34
N ARG A 306 -44.71 6.82 -10.72
CA ARG A 306 -45.69 6.13 -9.84
C ARG A 306 -45.44 4.63 -9.73
N GLU A 307 -44.71 4.03 -10.67
CA GLU A 307 -44.38 2.60 -10.67
C GLU A 307 -43.17 2.27 -9.78
N SER A 308 -42.40 3.28 -9.36
CA SER A 308 -41.27 3.05 -8.46
C SER A 308 -41.71 2.81 -7.02
N HIS A 309 -41.25 1.71 -6.41
CA HIS A 309 -41.44 1.44 -4.99
C HIS A 309 -40.77 2.52 -4.12
N LYS A 310 -41.43 2.98 -3.05
CA LYS A 310 -40.92 4.07 -2.19
C LYS A 310 -39.56 3.79 -1.53
N SER A 311 -39.20 2.52 -1.37
CA SER A 311 -37.90 2.08 -0.82
C SER A 311 -36.85 1.74 -1.88
N ALA A 312 -37.13 1.95 -3.17
CA ALA A 312 -36.17 1.71 -4.25
C ALA A 312 -35.04 2.76 -4.26
N LEU A 313 -35.34 3.98 -3.83
CA LEU A 313 -34.38 5.10 -3.74
C LEU A 313 -34.20 5.52 -2.28
N SER A 314 -32.96 5.85 -1.91
CA SER A 314 -32.66 6.40 -0.59
C SER A 314 -32.68 7.92 -0.63
N PHE A 315 -33.57 8.51 0.19
CA PHE A 315 -33.69 9.96 0.37
C PHE A 315 -32.95 10.45 1.64
N ASN A 316 -32.64 9.53 2.56
CA ASN A 316 -31.88 9.85 3.78
C ASN A 316 -30.38 9.67 3.56
N MET A 317 -29.60 10.59 4.11
CA MET A 317 -28.14 10.56 3.99
C MET A 317 -27.48 9.45 4.81
N TYR A 318 -28.06 9.09 5.96
CA TYR A 318 -27.57 8.03 6.84
C TYR A 318 -28.73 7.11 7.24
N SER A 319 -28.50 5.80 7.21
CA SER A 319 -29.53 4.78 7.47
C SER A 319 -29.83 4.54 8.96
N MET A 320 -28.84 4.78 9.84
CA MET A 320 -28.93 4.50 11.28
C MET A 320 -29.03 5.79 12.11
N GLY A 321 -29.51 5.64 13.35
CA GLY A 321 -29.59 6.76 14.30
C GLY A 321 -28.21 7.29 14.70
N LYS A 322 -28.11 8.60 14.97
CA LYS A 322 -26.83 9.26 15.35
C LYS A 322 -26.13 8.57 16.54
N TRP A 323 -26.88 8.16 17.55
CA TRP A 323 -26.32 7.50 18.75
C TRP A 323 -25.76 6.10 18.45
N GLU A 324 -26.43 5.34 17.57
CA GLU A 324 -25.97 4.00 17.18
C GLU A 324 -24.68 4.06 16.35
N LEU A 325 -24.56 5.05 15.46
CA LEU A 325 -23.32 5.32 14.72
C LEU A 325 -22.17 5.65 15.68
N LEU A 326 -22.43 6.52 16.68
CA LEU A 326 -21.41 6.87 17.68
C LEU A 326 -20.97 5.64 18.48
N LYS A 327 -21.92 4.82 18.95
CA LYS A 327 -21.65 3.58 19.69
C LYS A 327 -20.84 2.59 18.86
N THR A 328 -21.16 2.45 17.57
CA THR A 328 -20.49 1.55 16.63
C THR A 328 -19.05 2.00 16.37
N CYS A 329 -18.83 3.29 16.09
CA CYS A 329 -17.49 3.85 15.93
C CYS A 329 -16.67 3.76 17.22
N MET A 330 -17.29 3.96 18.40
CA MET A 330 -16.62 3.83 19.69
C MET A 330 -16.17 2.39 19.98
N ALA A 331 -17.03 1.41 19.70
CA ALA A 331 -16.66 -0.01 19.82
C ALA A 331 -15.50 -0.37 18.89
N ARG A 332 -15.48 0.14 17.66
CA ARG A 332 -14.39 -0.06 16.70
C ARG A 332 -13.08 0.54 17.20
N GLU A 333 -13.08 1.80 17.61
CA GLU A 333 -11.84 2.45 18.10
C GLU A 333 -11.28 1.76 19.35
N TRP A 334 -12.16 1.30 20.27
CA TRP A 334 -11.74 0.51 21.43
C TRP A 334 -11.08 -0.82 21.03
N LEU A 335 -11.67 -1.54 20.07
CA LEU A 335 -11.10 -2.77 19.52
C LEU A 335 -9.70 -2.52 18.92
N LEU A 336 -9.55 -1.48 18.12
CA LEU A 336 -8.27 -1.11 17.51
C LEU A 336 -7.22 -0.74 18.56
N MET A 337 -7.61 -0.03 19.62
CA MET A 337 -6.71 0.27 20.73
C MET A 337 -6.26 -0.99 21.47
N LYS A 338 -7.16 -1.98 21.65
CA LYS A 338 -6.82 -3.27 22.26
C LYS A 338 -5.85 -4.08 21.39
N ARG A 339 -6.04 -4.10 20.07
CA ARG A 339 -5.15 -4.80 19.11
C ARG A 339 -3.77 -4.15 19.03
N ASN A 340 -3.72 -2.82 19.06
CA ASN A 340 -2.47 -2.05 19.10
C ASN A 340 -1.99 -1.78 20.53
N SER A 341 -2.41 -2.58 21.50
CA SER A 341 -2.02 -2.43 22.91
C SER A 341 -0.50 -2.49 23.10
N PHE A 342 0.22 -3.29 22.31
CA PHE A 342 1.69 -3.34 22.35
C PHE A 342 2.32 -1.95 22.17
N VAL A 343 1.83 -1.14 21.21
CA VAL A 343 2.36 0.20 20.96
C VAL A 343 2.11 1.13 22.16
N HIS A 344 0.93 1.04 22.75
CA HIS A 344 0.56 1.83 23.93
C HIS A 344 1.35 1.41 25.17
N ILE A 345 1.47 0.11 25.43
CA ILE A 345 2.26 -0.44 26.54
C ILE A 345 3.73 -0.05 26.38
N PHE A 346 4.30 -0.23 25.18
CA PHE A 346 5.69 0.13 24.91
C PHE A 346 5.96 1.62 25.14
N LYS A 347 5.02 2.49 24.75
CA LYS A 347 5.08 3.93 24.98
C LYS A 347 5.05 4.29 26.48
N SER A 348 4.15 3.70 27.26
CA SER A 348 4.10 3.93 28.72
C SER A 348 5.34 3.37 29.42
N SER A 349 5.85 2.20 29.01
CA SER A 349 7.13 1.66 29.51
C SER A 349 8.32 2.58 29.19
N GLN A 350 8.36 3.15 27.98
CA GLN A 350 9.36 4.14 27.61
C GLN A 350 9.28 5.40 28.49
N LEU A 351 8.06 5.85 28.80
CA LEU A 351 7.84 6.99 29.69
C LEU A 351 8.38 6.71 31.11
N VAL A 352 8.17 5.50 31.62
CA VAL A 352 8.73 5.06 32.92
C VAL A 352 10.26 5.08 32.89
N VAL A 353 10.90 4.51 31.87
CA VAL A 353 12.37 4.52 31.75
C VAL A 353 12.93 5.95 31.74
N ILE A 354 12.30 6.85 30.97
CA ILE A 354 12.73 8.26 30.92
C ILE A 354 12.49 8.95 32.26
N ALA A 355 11.36 8.67 32.94
CA ALA A 355 11.09 9.21 34.27
C ALA A 355 12.15 8.75 35.29
N LEU A 356 12.56 7.49 35.24
CA LEU A 356 13.63 6.93 36.09
C LEU A 356 14.99 7.60 35.82
N ILE A 357 15.31 7.93 34.57
CA ILE A 357 16.53 8.67 34.23
C ILE A 357 16.42 10.13 34.67
N THR A 358 15.24 10.73 34.55
CA THR A 358 15.02 12.14 34.93
C THR A 358 15.15 12.32 36.44
N MET A 359 14.58 11.42 37.23
CA MET A 359 14.64 11.49 38.68
C MET A 359 16.06 11.30 39.25
N THR A 360 16.93 10.54 38.57
CA THR A 360 18.33 10.35 39.01
C THR A 360 19.17 11.59 38.75
N ILE A 361 18.88 12.31 37.65
CA ILE A 361 19.55 13.56 37.30
C ILE A 361 19.15 14.68 38.26
N PHE A 362 17.84 14.86 38.49
CA PHE A 362 17.30 15.90 39.37
C PHE A 362 17.09 15.43 40.80
N ILE A 363 17.98 14.57 41.33
CA ILE A 363 17.79 13.97 42.65
C ILE A 363 17.79 15.02 43.77
N ARG A 364 16.81 14.93 44.68
CA ARG A 364 16.63 15.88 45.80
C ARG A 364 17.90 16.14 46.61
N THR A 365 18.77 15.14 46.79
CA THR A 365 20.01 15.27 47.59
C THR A 365 21.00 16.29 47.01
N ARG A 366 20.88 16.63 45.71
CA ARG A 366 21.70 17.63 45.02
C ARG A 366 21.01 18.98 44.85
N MET A 367 19.76 19.13 45.31
CA MET A 367 18.92 20.30 45.05
C MET A 367 18.66 21.06 46.37
N LYS A 368 19.34 22.20 46.56
CA LYS A 368 19.15 23.09 47.73
C LYS A 368 18.11 24.18 47.46
N LEU A 369 17.63 24.85 48.51
CA LEU A 369 16.69 25.98 48.39
C LEU A 369 17.42 27.30 48.13
N ASP A 370 17.99 27.44 46.93
CA ASP A 370 18.72 28.64 46.49
C ASP A 370 18.26 29.10 45.09
N LEU A 371 18.59 30.34 44.70
CA LEU A 371 18.27 30.91 43.37
C LEU A 371 18.82 30.09 42.20
N VAL A 372 20.00 29.46 42.35
CA VAL A 372 20.62 28.62 41.32
C VAL A 372 19.81 27.32 41.13
N HIS A 373 19.55 26.61 42.22
CA HIS A 373 18.78 25.36 42.21
C HIS A 373 17.30 25.58 41.85
N ALA A 374 16.74 26.76 42.10
CA ALA A 374 15.42 27.15 41.62
C ALA A 374 15.32 27.06 40.08
N SER A 375 16.39 27.42 39.36
CA SER A 375 16.45 27.25 37.91
C SER A 375 16.45 25.78 37.48
N TYR A 376 17.03 24.88 38.29
CA TYR A 376 16.99 23.44 38.05
C TYR A 376 15.59 22.86 38.31
N TYR A 377 14.90 23.30 39.36
CA TYR A 377 13.49 22.93 39.60
C TYR A 377 12.60 23.40 38.46
N GLN A 378 12.80 24.62 37.95
CA GLN A 378 12.06 25.09 36.79
C GLN A 378 12.43 24.29 35.52
N GLY A 379 13.71 23.97 35.33
CA GLY A 379 14.17 23.15 34.21
C GLY A 379 13.56 21.74 34.21
N SER A 380 13.43 21.10 35.38
CA SER A 380 12.78 19.78 35.49
C SER A 380 11.27 19.85 35.22
N LEU A 381 10.60 20.91 35.67
CA LEU A 381 9.19 21.16 35.39
C LEU A 381 8.95 21.42 33.89
N PHE A 382 9.76 22.26 33.26
CA PHE A 382 9.70 22.51 31.82
C PHE A 382 9.99 21.25 31.01
N TYR A 383 10.95 20.41 31.45
CA TYR A 383 11.23 19.13 30.81
C TYR A 383 10.03 18.16 30.90
N ALA A 384 9.29 18.13 32.01
CA ALA A 384 8.05 17.38 32.14
C ALA A 384 6.99 17.83 31.12
N LEU A 385 6.83 19.15 30.94
CA LEU A 385 5.95 19.71 29.92
C LEU A 385 6.37 19.31 28.50
N ILE A 386 7.66 19.44 28.16
CA ILE A 386 8.20 19.02 26.86
C ILE A 386 7.94 17.53 26.61
N ARG A 387 8.18 16.69 27.62
CA ARG A 387 8.04 15.24 27.46
C ARG A 387 6.60 14.86 27.14
N LEU A 388 5.62 15.37 27.87
CA LEU A 388 4.21 15.05 27.62
C LEU A 388 3.69 15.69 26.32
N MET A 389 4.21 16.85 25.93
CA MET A 389 3.85 17.48 24.65
C MET A 389 4.37 16.67 23.45
N THR A 390 5.66 16.30 23.44
CA THR A 390 6.28 15.53 22.35
C THR A 390 5.73 14.11 22.22
N THR A 391 5.18 13.57 23.30
CA THR A 391 4.47 12.28 23.33
C THR A 391 3.23 12.26 22.42
N GLY A 392 2.69 13.43 22.05
CA GLY A 392 1.60 13.54 21.08
C GLY A 392 2.00 13.27 19.62
N ILE A 393 3.29 13.38 19.25
CA ILE A 393 3.76 13.17 17.86
C ILE A 393 3.42 11.76 17.36
N THR A 394 3.37 10.76 18.25
CA THR A 394 3.02 9.38 17.87
C THR A 394 1.60 9.27 17.30
N GLU A 395 0.68 10.13 17.73
CA GLU A 395 -0.71 10.14 17.26
C GLU A 395 -0.83 10.69 15.83
N LEU A 396 0.11 11.54 15.40
CA LEU A 396 0.20 12.03 14.02
C LEU A 396 0.31 10.86 13.04
N ALA A 397 1.30 9.98 13.25
CA ALA A 397 1.57 8.85 12.36
C ALA A 397 0.40 7.85 12.32
N LEU A 398 -0.21 7.56 13.47
CA LEU A 398 -1.37 6.65 13.57
C LEU A 398 -2.63 7.22 12.91
N THR A 399 -2.83 8.54 12.99
CA THR A 399 -3.98 9.19 12.38
C THR A 399 -3.83 9.22 10.86
N VAL A 400 -2.65 9.62 10.35
CA VAL A 400 -2.38 9.71 8.91
C VAL A 400 -2.56 8.36 8.21
N SER A 401 -2.12 7.25 8.82
CA SER A 401 -2.27 5.92 8.20
C SER A 401 -3.73 5.47 8.08
N ARG A 402 -4.64 6.01 8.90
CA ARG A 402 -6.07 5.65 8.91
C ARG A 402 -6.94 6.55 8.01
N LEU A 403 -6.42 7.71 7.59
CA LEU A 403 -7.19 8.71 6.83
C LEU A 403 -7.74 8.17 5.51
N SER A 404 -7.00 7.31 4.80
CA SER A 404 -7.44 6.74 3.51
C SER A 404 -8.72 5.91 3.66
N VAL A 405 -8.79 5.05 4.68
CA VAL A 405 -9.97 4.22 4.98
C VAL A 405 -11.11 5.09 5.51
N PHE A 406 -10.81 6.10 6.33
CA PHE A 406 -11.81 7.07 6.79
C PHE A 406 -12.48 7.79 5.60
N TYR A 407 -11.70 8.33 4.65
CA TYR A 407 -12.26 9.02 3.48
C TYR A 407 -13.09 8.09 2.61
N LYS A 408 -12.65 6.84 2.40
CA LYS A 408 -13.46 5.82 1.73
C LYS A 408 -14.83 5.69 2.39
N GLN A 409 -14.87 5.39 3.69
CA GLN A 409 -16.11 5.12 4.44
C GLN A 409 -17.01 6.37 4.54
N ARG A 410 -16.43 7.55 4.75
CA ARG A 410 -17.15 8.83 4.76
C ARG A 410 -17.79 9.13 3.41
N ASP A 411 -17.06 8.94 2.31
CA ASP A 411 -17.53 9.23 0.96
C ASP A 411 -18.61 8.22 0.49
N PHE A 412 -18.73 7.07 1.15
CA PHE A 412 -19.85 6.12 1.03
C PHE A 412 -20.95 6.32 2.08
N TYR A 413 -20.90 7.40 2.86
CA TYR A 413 -21.88 7.71 3.90
C TYR A 413 -22.07 6.63 4.98
N PHE A 414 -21.03 5.85 5.30
CA PHE A 414 -21.09 4.91 6.42
C PHE A 414 -21.31 5.64 7.75
N TYR A 415 -20.58 6.75 7.95
CA TYR A 415 -20.71 7.60 9.12
C TYR A 415 -20.18 9.02 8.82
N PRO A 416 -20.67 10.05 9.53
CA PRO A 416 -20.15 11.41 9.45
C PRO A 416 -18.82 11.58 10.21
N ALA A 417 -18.07 12.64 9.90
CA ALA A 417 -16.77 12.90 10.52
C ALA A 417 -16.79 12.98 12.06
N TRP A 418 -17.85 13.54 12.66
CA TRP A 418 -17.98 13.66 14.12
C TRP A 418 -18.12 12.30 14.83
N ALA A 419 -18.71 11.30 14.16
CA ALA A 419 -18.87 9.96 14.73
C ALA A 419 -17.52 9.24 14.84
N TYR A 420 -16.53 9.64 14.03
CA TYR A 420 -15.15 9.18 14.13
C TYR A 420 -14.32 10.00 15.12
N SER A 421 -14.44 11.33 15.10
CA SER A 421 -13.57 12.22 15.88
C SER A 421 -13.86 12.18 17.39
N ILE A 422 -15.14 12.10 17.79
CA ILE A 422 -15.54 12.10 19.20
C ILE A 422 -15.02 10.86 19.94
N PRO A 423 -15.21 9.62 19.46
CA PRO A 423 -14.63 8.45 20.12
C PRO A 423 -13.11 8.49 20.19
N ALA A 424 -12.44 9.00 19.15
CA ALA A 424 -10.99 9.15 19.15
C ALA A 424 -10.50 10.12 20.24
N ALA A 425 -11.28 11.17 20.56
CA ALA A 425 -11.01 12.07 21.67
C ALA A 425 -11.27 11.42 23.04
N ILE A 426 -12.47 10.87 23.24
CA ILE A 426 -12.93 10.36 24.55
C ILE A 426 -12.10 9.16 25.02
N LEU A 427 -11.85 8.18 24.14
CA LEU A 427 -11.19 6.93 24.51
C LEU A 427 -9.73 7.12 24.96
N LYS A 428 -9.14 8.29 24.71
CA LYS A 428 -7.74 8.58 25.02
C LYS A 428 -7.57 9.32 26.35
N ILE A 429 -8.66 9.78 26.95
CA ILE A 429 -8.67 10.43 28.27
C ILE A 429 -8.06 9.52 29.35
N PRO A 430 -8.49 8.24 29.51
CA PRO A 430 -7.95 7.38 30.58
C PRO A 430 -6.45 7.09 30.42
N PHE A 431 -5.99 6.87 29.19
CA PHE A 431 -4.58 6.57 28.91
C PHE A 431 -3.68 7.79 29.16
N SER A 432 -4.14 8.97 28.79
CA SER A 432 -3.42 10.21 29.06
C SER A 432 -3.34 10.52 30.55
N LEU A 433 -4.40 10.22 31.31
CA LEU A 433 -4.41 10.35 32.77
C LEU A 433 -3.40 9.37 33.39
N MET A 434 -3.38 8.12 32.92
CA MET A 434 -2.40 7.12 33.34
C MET A 434 -0.96 7.57 33.06
N ASP A 435 -0.66 8.06 31.86
CA ASP A 435 0.70 8.53 31.51
C ASP A 435 1.13 9.74 32.36
N ALA A 436 0.23 10.71 32.58
CA ALA A 436 0.50 11.85 33.46
C ALA A 436 0.70 11.42 34.93
N PHE A 437 -0.09 10.44 35.39
CA PHE A 437 0.03 9.87 36.73
C PHE A 437 1.36 9.13 36.91
N LEU A 438 1.74 8.25 35.98
CA LEU A 438 3.00 7.53 36.03
C LEU A 438 4.21 8.47 36.08
N TRP A 439 4.20 9.51 35.25
CA TRP A 439 5.26 10.52 35.26
C TRP A 439 5.34 11.26 36.60
N THR A 440 4.21 11.77 37.08
CA THR A 440 4.15 12.58 38.31
C THR A 440 4.49 11.73 39.53
N ALA A 441 3.91 10.54 39.66
CA ALA A 441 4.15 9.66 40.80
C ALA A 441 5.62 9.25 40.94
N LEU A 442 6.32 8.99 39.83
CA LEU A 442 7.74 8.60 39.85
C LEU A 442 8.66 9.78 40.14
N THR A 443 8.40 10.94 39.53
CA THR A 443 9.35 12.06 39.57
C THR A 443 9.13 12.99 40.76
N TYR A 444 7.90 13.15 41.26
CA TYR A 444 7.55 14.28 42.12
C TYR A 444 8.33 14.34 43.44
N TYR A 445 8.25 13.26 44.22
CA TYR A 445 8.88 13.18 45.54
C TYR A 445 10.40 12.97 45.45
N VAL A 446 10.89 12.31 44.40
CA VAL A 446 12.32 12.03 44.21
C VAL A 446 13.10 13.29 43.81
N ILE A 447 12.50 14.14 42.96
CA ILE A 447 13.06 15.46 42.63
C ILE A 447 12.95 16.41 43.83
N GLY A 448 11.94 16.20 44.67
CA GLY A 448 11.71 16.98 45.87
C GLY A 448 11.01 18.31 45.57
N TYR A 449 9.92 18.28 44.81
CA TYR A 449 8.97 19.41 44.73
C TYR A 449 8.27 19.64 46.08
N SER A 450 7.39 20.64 46.17
CA SER A 450 6.63 20.90 47.40
C SER A 450 5.87 19.64 47.87
N PRO A 451 5.95 19.22 49.15
CA PRO A 451 5.37 17.95 49.60
C PRO A 451 3.83 17.98 49.80
N GLU A 452 3.20 19.14 49.63
CA GLU A 452 1.77 19.33 49.85
C GLU A 452 0.91 18.50 48.87
N PRO A 453 -0.04 17.67 49.36
CA PRO A 453 -0.90 16.85 48.50
C PRO A 453 -1.67 17.67 47.46
N GLU A 454 -2.12 18.87 47.84
CA GLU A 454 -2.83 19.78 46.93
C GLU A 454 -1.98 20.13 45.70
N ARG A 455 -0.71 20.49 45.90
CA ARG A 455 0.21 20.87 44.81
C ARG A 455 0.59 19.68 43.93
N PHE A 456 0.61 18.47 44.49
CA PHE A 456 0.78 17.24 43.72
C PHE A 456 -0.39 17.04 42.74
N PHE A 457 -1.64 17.11 43.22
CA PHE A 457 -2.81 16.96 42.36
C PHE A 457 -2.93 18.12 41.36
N ARG A 458 -2.58 19.34 41.75
CA ARG A 458 -2.54 20.49 40.84
C ARG A 458 -1.54 20.28 39.69
N LEU A 459 -0.35 19.75 39.97
CA LEU A 459 0.64 19.43 38.92
C LEU A 459 0.18 18.27 38.04
N LEU A 460 -0.33 17.18 38.64
CA LEU A 460 -0.86 16.03 37.91
C LEU A 460 -1.95 16.45 36.92
N PHE A 461 -2.88 17.28 37.37
CA PHE A 461 -4.00 17.74 36.55
C PHE A 461 -3.53 18.63 35.39
N LEU A 462 -2.59 19.55 35.62
CA LEU A 462 -1.98 20.34 34.54
C LEU A 462 -1.27 19.46 33.51
N LEU A 463 -0.44 18.52 33.96
CA LEU A 463 0.29 17.59 33.09
C LEU A 463 -0.67 16.73 32.25
N PHE A 464 -1.77 16.28 32.85
CA PHE A 464 -2.85 15.58 32.14
C PHE A 464 -3.47 16.44 31.04
N LEU A 465 -3.81 17.71 31.32
CA LEU A 465 -4.41 18.62 30.34
C LEU A 465 -3.44 18.96 29.20
N VAL A 466 -2.16 19.14 29.49
CA VAL A 466 -1.11 19.35 28.48
C VAL A 466 -1.04 18.14 27.54
N HIS A 467 -1.05 16.93 28.08
CA HIS A 467 -1.01 15.71 27.27
C HIS A 467 -2.28 15.57 26.40
N GLN A 468 -3.47 15.87 26.94
CA GLN A 468 -4.72 15.89 26.16
C GLN A 468 -4.69 16.90 25.01
N MET A 469 -4.27 18.13 25.30
CA MET A 469 -4.14 19.19 24.33
C MET A 469 -3.13 18.79 23.24
N ALA A 470 -1.97 18.26 23.61
CA ALA A 470 -0.95 17.79 22.67
C ALA A 470 -1.53 16.76 21.69
N ILE A 471 -2.18 15.71 22.19
CA ILE A 471 -2.81 14.67 21.36
C ILE A 471 -3.79 15.27 20.36
N SER A 472 -4.64 16.21 20.79
CA SER A 472 -5.62 16.86 19.91
C SER A 472 -4.97 17.73 18.83
N LEU A 473 -3.89 18.45 19.15
CA LEU A 473 -3.13 19.27 18.20
C LEU A 473 -2.54 18.41 17.07
N PHE A 474 -1.90 17.29 17.39
CA PHE A 474 -1.29 16.44 16.36
C PHE A 474 -2.32 15.73 15.48
N ARG A 475 -3.51 15.42 15.99
CA ARG A 475 -4.62 14.91 15.17
C ARG A 475 -5.15 15.96 14.20
N LEU A 476 -5.30 17.20 14.66
CA LEU A 476 -5.68 18.30 13.79
C LEU A 476 -4.65 18.46 12.65
N ILE A 477 -3.37 18.50 12.98
CA ILE A 477 -2.29 18.61 11.99
C ILE A 477 -2.33 17.42 11.01
N ALA A 478 -2.52 16.19 11.50
CA ALA A 478 -2.68 14.99 10.67
C ALA A 478 -3.79 15.16 9.62
N SER A 479 -4.95 15.66 10.06
CA SER A 479 -6.13 15.81 9.20
C SER A 479 -5.99 16.89 8.14
N VAL A 480 -5.29 17.99 8.44
CA VAL A 480 -5.10 19.13 7.52
C VAL A 480 -4.06 18.80 6.45
N VAL A 481 -2.88 18.34 6.89
CA VAL A 481 -1.70 18.22 6.01
C VAL A 481 -1.76 16.95 5.16
N ARG A 482 -2.35 15.85 5.68
CA ARG A 482 -2.65 14.56 5.01
C ARG A 482 -1.45 13.77 4.46
N ASP A 483 -0.43 14.44 3.92
CA ASP A 483 0.81 13.83 3.42
C ASP A 483 1.78 13.57 4.59
N PRO A 484 2.22 12.31 4.84
CA PRO A 484 2.97 11.97 6.04
C PRO A 484 4.32 12.73 6.20
N PRO A 485 5.20 12.80 5.18
CA PRO A 485 6.43 13.58 5.28
C PRO A 485 6.20 15.07 5.55
N PHE A 486 5.24 15.68 4.87
CA PHE A 486 4.93 17.10 5.08
C PHE A 486 4.29 17.34 6.46
N ALA A 487 3.40 16.46 6.91
CA ALA A 487 2.76 16.53 8.22
C ALA A 487 3.78 16.42 9.37
N ALA A 488 4.78 15.54 9.26
CA ALA A 488 5.83 15.39 10.25
C ALA A 488 6.64 16.69 10.44
N ASN A 489 7.16 17.27 9.35
CA ASN A 489 7.95 18.51 9.42
C ASN A 489 7.10 19.70 9.87
N PHE A 490 5.85 19.82 9.40
CA PHE A 490 4.93 20.87 9.84
C PHE A 490 4.61 20.76 11.33
N SER A 491 4.46 19.54 11.86
CA SER A 491 4.22 19.30 13.28
C SER A 491 5.42 19.70 14.15
N LEU A 492 6.64 19.40 13.70
CA LEU A 492 7.87 19.80 14.39
C LEU A 492 8.08 21.31 14.35
N PHE A 493 7.72 21.96 13.25
CA PHE A 493 7.79 23.42 13.14
C PHE A 493 6.78 24.08 14.08
N THR A 494 5.58 23.52 14.19
CA THR A 494 4.56 23.99 15.14
C THR A 494 5.05 23.85 16.58
N LEU A 495 5.69 22.72 16.93
CA LEU A 495 6.30 22.54 18.25
C LEU A 495 7.43 23.53 18.52
N LEU A 496 8.30 23.77 17.54
CA LEU A 496 9.37 24.75 17.65
C LEU A 496 8.81 26.13 18.02
N VAL A 497 7.75 26.57 17.31
CA VAL A 497 7.06 27.83 17.60
C VAL A 497 6.47 27.81 19.03
N ILE A 498 5.71 26.77 19.40
CA ILE A 498 5.10 26.66 20.74
C ILE A 498 6.16 26.73 21.85
N PHE A 499 7.33 26.10 21.65
CA PHE A 499 8.41 26.06 22.62
C PHE A 499 9.10 27.42 22.76
N LEU A 500 9.36 28.12 21.65
CA LEU A 500 9.99 29.45 21.70
C LEU A 500 9.11 30.47 22.44
N PHE A 501 7.79 30.37 22.29
CA PHE A 501 6.82 31.24 22.95
C PHE A 501 6.36 30.74 24.33
N SER A 502 6.97 29.69 24.91
CA SER A 502 6.56 29.13 26.19
C SER A 502 6.88 29.99 27.42
N GLY A 503 7.80 30.95 27.30
CA GLY A 503 8.28 31.77 28.43
C GLY A 503 9.48 31.21 29.19
N PHE A 504 9.80 29.91 29.05
CA PHE A 504 10.99 29.33 29.69
C PHE A 504 12.29 29.61 28.91
N ILE A 505 12.27 29.37 27.59
CA ILE A 505 13.44 29.54 26.72
C ILE A 505 13.68 31.02 26.44
N ILE A 506 12.63 31.72 26.01
CA ILE A 506 12.64 33.16 25.79
C ILE A 506 11.59 33.78 26.71
N PRO A 507 12.01 34.51 27.76
CA PRO A 507 11.11 35.25 28.63
C PRO A 507 10.29 36.28 27.84
N ARG A 508 9.03 36.50 28.23
CA ARG A 508 8.13 37.48 27.61
C ARG A 508 8.74 38.90 27.48
N PRO A 509 9.49 39.43 28.48
CA PRO A 509 10.12 40.75 28.35
C PRO A 509 11.15 40.82 27.22
N PHE A 510 11.86 39.72 26.95
CA PHE A 510 12.89 39.65 25.92
C PHE A 510 12.29 39.59 24.50
N LEU A 511 11.03 39.19 24.32
CA LEU A 511 10.41 39.16 23.00
C LEU A 511 10.27 40.58 22.39
N PRO A 512 10.53 40.75 21.07
CA PRO A 512 10.26 42.02 20.39
C PRO A 512 8.80 42.45 20.55
N ALA A 513 8.53 43.75 20.74
CA ALA A 513 7.21 44.27 21.08
C ALA A 513 6.08 43.79 20.13
N TRP A 514 6.37 43.71 18.84
CA TRP A 514 5.43 43.29 17.79
C TRP A 514 5.15 41.77 17.76
N VAL A 515 5.94 40.94 18.46
CA VAL A 515 5.75 39.47 18.59
C VAL A 515 5.26 39.08 19.99
N LYS A 516 5.19 40.01 20.94
CA LYS A 516 4.80 39.71 22.34
C LYS A 516 3.43 39.04 22.48
N TRP A 517 2.52 39.23 21.52
CA TRP A 517 1.21 38.57 21.50
C TRP A 517 1.32 37.05 21.27
N GLY A 518 2.38 36.57 20.61
CA GLY A 518 2.60 35.14 20.33
C GLY A 518 2.76 34.29 21.60
N PHE A 519 3.23 34.92 22.69
CA PHE A 519 3.25 34.30 24.03
C PHE A 519 1.86 33.81 24.46
N TRP A 520 0.80 34.59 24.23
CA TRP A 520 -0.57 34.24 24.60
C TRP A 520 -1.24 33.28 23.63
N LEU A 521 -0.68 33.10 22.43
CA LEU A 521 -1.15 32.07 21.50
C LEU A 521 -0.61 30.69 21.86
N SER A 522 0.51 30.62 22.59
CA SER A 522 1.16 29.35 22.94
C SER A 522 0.44 28.65 24.11
N PRO A 523 -0.12 27.44 23.93
CA PRO A 523 -0.72 26.69 25.03
C PRO A 523 0.32 26.29 26.10
N LEU A 524 1.58 26.15 25.69
CA LEU A 524 2.68 25.82 26.59
C LEU A 524 3.04 26.98 27.54
N ALA A 525 2.77 28.23 27.14
CA ALA A 525 2.99 29.39 28.01
C ALA A 525 2.09 29.38 29.25
N TYR A 526 0.81 29.06 29.05
CA TYR A 526 -0.13 28.86 30.17
C TYR A 526 0.30 27.68 31.05
N SER A 527 0.79 26.60 30.44
CA SER A 527 1.29 25.44 31.18
C SER A 527 2.49 25.80 32.06
N GLU A 528 3.43 26.57 31.52
CA GLU A 528 4.62 27.04 32.25
C GLU A 528 4.23 27.97 33.40
N ILE A 529 3.30 28.92 33.18
CA ILE A 529 2.78 29.79 34.23
C ILE A 529 2.14 28.95 35.35
N GLY A 530 1.25 28.02 35.01
CA GLY A 530 0.54 27.20 35.99
C GLY A 530 1.48 26.33 36.82
N VAL A 531 2.50 25.73 36.19
CA VAL A 531 3.48 24.89 36.87
C VAL A 531 4.46 25.70 37.73
N ALA A 532 4.92 26.86 37.24
CA ALA A 532 5.82 27.75 37.99
C ALA A 532 5.13 28.35 39.22
N VAL A 533 3.90 28.85 39.07
CA VAL A 533 3.09 29.40 40.18
C VAL A 533 2.80 28.31 41.22
N ASN A 534 2.47 27.09 40.79
CA ASN A 534 2.20 25.97 41.69
C ASN A 534 3.42 25.52 42.50
N GLU A 535 4.65 25.69 42.03
CA GLU A 535 5.86 25.33 42.79
C GLU A 535 6.41 26.53 43.58
N PHE A 536 6.65 27.68 42.93
CA PHE A 536 7.39 28.80 43.53
C PHE A 536 6.57 29.67 44.48
N LEU A 537 5.23 29.58 44.50
CA LEU A 537 4.40 30.17 45.56
C LEU A 537 4.24 29.25 46.78
N ALA A 538 5.02 28.17 46.90
CA ALA A 538 4.96 27.27 48.06
C ALA A 538 5.55 27.91 49.31
N PRO A 539 5.02 27.58 50.52
CA PRO A 539 5.55 28.11 51.78
C PRO A 539 7.07 27.95 51.91
N ARG A 540 7.65 26.88 51.35
CA ARG A 540 9.11 26.63 51.36
C ARG A 540 9.93 27.68 50.59
N TRP A 541 9.33 28.34 49.59
CA TRP A 541 9.97 29.37 48.76
C TRP A 541 9.70 30.79 49.28
N GLN A 542 8.91 30.92 50.36
CA GLN A 542 8.56 32.20 50.99
C GLN A 542 9.61 32.70 51.99
N GLN A 543 10.83 32.13 51.98
CA GLN A 543 11.94 32.66 52.76
C GLN A 543 12.31 34.06 52.25
N VAL A 544 12.27 35.05 53.15
CA VAL A 544 12.57 36.45 52.83
C VAL A 544 14.07 36.60 52.65
N SER A 545 14.50 37.03 51.47
CA SER A 545 15.91 37.35 51.21
C SER A 545 16.21 38.82 51.50
N SER A 546 17.47 39.23 51.35
CA SER A 546 17.99 40.55 51.74
C SER A 546 17.35 41.76 51.04
N SER A 547 16.49 41.56 50.04
CA SER A 547 15.81 42.60 49.26
C SER A 547 14.29 42.71 49.50
N ASN A 548 13.78 42.28 50.66
CA ASN A 548 12.36 42.34 51.06
C ASN A 548 11.37 41.58 50.14
N ALA A 549 11.86 40.79 49.18
CA ALA A 549 11.06 39.89 48.35
C ALA A 549 11.33 38.42 48.72
N THR A 550 10.32 37.56 48.53
CA THR A 550 10.50 36.12 48.75
C THR A 550 11.39 35.50 47.68
N LEU A 551 12.15 34.46 48.04
CA LEU A 551 13.00 33.72 47.10
C LEU A 551 12.21 33.26 45.86
N GLY A 552 10.99 32.75 46.05
CA GLY A 552 10.11 32.32 44.97
C GLY A 552 9.67 33.47 44.05
N GLN A 553 9.31 34.63 44.62
CA GLN A 553 8.92 35.79 43.82
C GLN A 553 10.08 36.34 42.98
N GLN A 554 11.30 36.32 43.52
CA GLN A 554 12.50 36.72 42.77
C GLN A 554 12.77 35.81 41.56
N VAL A 555 12.55 34.51 41.70
CA VAL A 555 12.68 33.55 40.60
C VAL A 555 11.64 33.84 39.52
N LEU A 556 10.39 34.06 39.91
CA LEU A 556 9.29 34.37 38.99
C LEU A 556 9.52 35.72 38.27
N GLU A 557 10.03 36.74 38.96
CA GLU A 557 10.36 38.04 38.37
C GLU A 557 11.54 37.93 37.39
N LYS A 558 12.65 37.26 37.77
CA LYS A 558 13.82 37.05 36.89
C LYS A 558 13.44 36.33 35.59
N ARG A 559 12.44 35.44 35.65
CA ARG A 559 11.94 34.66 34.50
C ARG A 559 10.78 35.32 33.75
N GLY A 560 10.26 36.45 34.22
CA GLY A 560 9.11 37.14 33.61
C GLY A 560 7.78 36.39 33.76
N LEU A 561 7.64 35.58 34.81
CA LEU A 561 6.49 34.73 35.12
C LEU A 561 5.83 35.11 36.47
N ASN A 562 6.03 36.35 36.95
CA ASN A 562 5.40 36.83 38.18
C ASN A 562 3.89 37.08 37.97
N PHE A 563 3.09 36.06 38.25
CA PHE A 563 1.63 36.07 38.18
C PHE A 563 1.03 35.62 39.52
N SER A 564 -0.18 36.10 39.84
CA SER A 564 -0.90 35.71 41.06
C SER A 564 -1.37 34.25 41.02
N ASP A 565 -1.61 33.62 42.19
CA ASP A 565 -2.07 32.22 42.31
C ASP A 565 -3.31 31.90 41.45
N TYR A 566 -4.22 32.86 41.27
CA TYR A 566 -5.41 32.71 40.42
C TYR A 566 -5.10 32.32 38.96
N TYR A 567 -3.90 32.66 38.44
CA TYR A 567 -3.48 32.30 37.09
C TYR A 567 -3.32 30.79 36.88
N TYR A 568 -3.24 30.00 37.95
CA TYR A 568 -3.33 28.54 37.86
C TYR A 568 -4.63 28.10 37.17
N TRP A 569 -5.79 28.64 37.62
CA TRP A 569 -7.10 28.28 37.08
C TRP A 569 -7.33 28.86 35.68
N ILE A 570 -6.78 30.04 35.39
CA ILE A 570 -6.76 30.59 34.02
C ILE A 570 -6.01 29.64 33.08
N SER A 571 -4.88 29.09 33.53
CA SER A 571 -4.07 28.16 32.74
C SER A 571 -4.81 26.85 32.46
N VAL A 572 -5.52 26.32 33.46
CA VAL A 572 -6.43 25.17 33.31
C VAL A 572 -7.53 25.46 32.27
N GLY A 573 -8.22 26.60 32.42
CA GLY A 573 -9.29 27.01 31.49
C GLY A 573 -8.78 27.18 30.05
N ALA A 574 -7.60 27.78 29.88
CA ALA A 574 -6.96 27.95 28.58
C ALA A 574 -6.64 26.59 27.92
N LEU A 575 -6.06 25.65 28.66
CA LEU A 575 -5.73 24.31 28.15
C LEU A 575 -6.97 23.52 27.72
N ILE A 576 -8.06 23.60 28.48
CA ILE A 576 -9.35 23.00 28.10
C ILE A 576 -9.90 23.67 26.84
N GLY A 577 -9.82 25.00 26.74
CA GLY A 577 -10.21 25.75 25.55
C GLY A 577 -9.45 25.31 24.30
N PHE A 578 -8.12 25.22 24.36
CA PHE A 578 -7.30 24.73 23.26
C PHE A 578 -7.64 23.28 22.87
N TRP A 579 -7.83 22.40 23.85
CA TRP A 579 -8.25 21.02 23.61
C TRP A 579 -9.59 20.94 22.87
N MET A 580 -10.59 21.75 23.24
CA MET A 580 -11.86 21.82 22.51
C MET A 580 -11.69 22.36 21.09
N ILE A 581 -10.96 23.47 20.92
CA ILE A 581 -10.70 24.10 19.61
C ILE A 581 -10.03 23.11 18.65
N PHE A 582 -9.01 22.38 19.09
CA PHE A 582 -8.30 21.43 18.23
C PHE A 582 -9.17 20.23 17.85
N ASN A 583 -10.02 19.71 18.75
CA ASN A 583 -10.94 18.62 18.41
C ASN A 583 -12.08 19.07 17.48
N ILE A 584 -12.59 20.30 17.64
CA ILE A 584 -13.58 20.89 16.72
C ILE A 584 -12.93 21.10 15.35
N GLY A 585 -11.74 21.68 15.31
CA GLY A 585 -10.95 21.85 14.08
C GLY A 585 -10.68 20.52 13.39
N PHE A 586 -10.36 19.47 14.15
CA PHE A 586 -10.13 18.12 13.61
C PHE A 586 -11.38 17.57 12.94
N THR A 587 -12.54 17.75 13.57
CA THR A 587 -13.84 17.34 13.02
C THR A 587 -14.18 18.11 11.74
N PHE A 588 -13.91 19.41 11.71
CA PHE A 588 -14.16 20.28 10.56
C PHE A 588 -13.21 20.00 9.39
N ALA A 589 -11.94 19.77 9.67
CA ALA A 589 -10.95 19.36 8.67
C ALA A 589 -11.37 18.04 8.01
N LEU A 590 -11.80 17.06 8.80
CA LEU A 590 -12.29 15.77 8.29
C LEU A 590 -13.64 15.85 7.56
N SER A 591 -14.48 16.86 7.82
CA SER A 591 -15.74 17.02 7.09
C SER A 591 -15.55 17.70 5.73
N LEU A 592 -14.67 18.71 5.66
CA LEU A 592 -14.50 19.53 4.47
C LEU A 592 -13.41 19.04 3.50
N LEU A 593 -12.31 18.49 4.02
CA LEU A 593 -11.18 18.13 3.16
C LEU A 593 -11.49 16.86 2.36
N LYS A 594 -11.07 16.86 1.10
CA LYS A 594 -11.16 15.69 0.21
C LYS A 594 -9.96 14.76 0.41
N PRO A 595 -10.06 13.47 0.04
CA PRO A 595 -8.89 12.60 -0.01
C PRO A 595 -7.77 13.23 -0.87
N PRO A 596 -6.48 13.06 -0.49
CA PRO A 596 -5.37 13.53 -1.31
C PRO A 596 -5.44 12.86 -2.68
N GLY A 597 -5.45 13.66 -3.76
CA GLY A 597 -5.60 13.16 -5.11
C GLY A 597 -4.43 12.25 -5.52
N SER A 598 -4.72 11.11 -6.14
CA SER A 598 -3.70 10.32 -6.84
C SER A 598 -3.18 11.15 -8.02
N SER A 599 -1.88 11.41 -8.06
CA SER A 599 -1.27 12.05 -9.23
C SER A 599 -1.43 11.11 -10.41
N ARG A 600 -2.29 11.48 -11.36
CA ARG A 600 -2.47 10.74 -12.61
C ARG A 600 -1.11 10.49 -13.25
N ALA A 601 -0.95 9.33 -13.88
CA ALA A 601 0.21 9.02 -14.70
C ALA A 601 0.50 10.22 -15.60
N ILE A 602 1.69 10.80 -15.46
CA ILE A 602 2.16 11.88 -16.32
C ILE A 602 2.30 11.23 -17.69
N ILE A 603 1.32 11.48 -18.57
CA ILE A 603 1.40 11.10 -19.98
C ILE A 603 2.64 11.82 -20.52
N SER A 604 3.54 11.10 -21.19
CA SER A 604 4.74 11.69 -21.77
C SER A 604 4.34 12.86 -22.68
N HIS A 605 5.12 13.94 -22.65
CA HIS A 605 4.81 15.15 -23.41
C HIS A 605 4.67 14.85 -24.91
N GLU A 606 5.41 13.86 -25.42
CA GLU A 606 5.30 13.34 -26.81
C GLU A 606 3.95 12.69 -27.10
N ARG A 607 3.43 11.85 -26.20
CA ARG A 607 2.11 11.21 -26.39
C ARG A 607 0.97 12.20 -26.22
N PHE A 608 1.12 13.18 -25.32
CA PHE A 608 0.17 14.28 -25.20
C PHE A 608 0.18 15.16 -26.47
N SER A 609 1.35 15.49 -27.02
CA SER A 609 1.45 16.22 -28.29
C SER A 609 0.95 15.42 -29.48
N TYR A 610 1.14 14.10 -29.50
CA TYR A 610 0.59 13.22 -30.54
C TYR A 610 -0.94 13.15 -30.48
N LEU A 611 -1.52 13.00 -29.29
CA LEU A 611 -2.97 13.00 -29.09
C LEU A 611 -3.59 14.35 -29.45
N LYS A 612 -2.93 15.46 -29.05
CA LYS A 612 -3.37 16.81 -29.37
C LYS A 612 -3.25 17.11 -30.87
N ALA A 613 -2.18 16.66 -31.53
CA ALA A 613 -2.03 16.76 -32.98
C ALA A 613 -3.09 15.95 -33.72
N LYS A 614 -3.50 14.79 -33.18
CA LYS A 614 -4.57 13.95 -33.76
C LYS A 614 -5.97 14.56 -33.57
N GLU A 615 -6.22 15.26 -32.47
CA GLU A 615 -7.43 16.08 -32.28
C GLU A 615 -7.46 17.27 -33.25
N ASP A 616 -6.34 18.00 -33.40
CA ASP A 616 -6.24 19.15 -34.32
C ASP A 616 -6.38 18.74 -35.81
N LEU A 617 -5.98 17.51 -36.17
CA LEU A 617 -6.13 16.94 -37.52
C LEU A 617 -7.56 16.45 -37.83
N SER A 618 -8.41 16.27 -36.81
CA SER A 618 -9.77 15.75 -37.00
C SER A 618 -10.79 16.81 -37.47
N ASP A 619 -10.44 18.10 -37.38
CA ASP A 619 -11.28 19.22 -37.84
C ASP A 619 -10.96 19.72 -39.26
N THR A 620 -10.01 19.09 -39.97
CA THR A 620 -9.69 19.43 -41.37
C THR A 620 -9.43 18.19 -42.21
N ALA A 621 -10.49 17.57 -42.73
CA ALA A 621 -10.38 16.50 -43.71
C ALA A 621 -10.05 17.04 -45.11
N LEU A 622 -8.89 16.70 -45.68
CA LEU A 622 -8.77 16.13 -47.04
C LEU A 622 -7.32 15.70 -47.36
N GLN A 623 -7.19 14.45 -47.83
CA GLN A 623 -6.18 13.91 -48.75
C GLN A 623 -4.74 14.45 -48.67
N LYS A 624 -3.84 13.62 -48.12
CA LYS A 624 -2.49 13.44 -48.67
C LYS A 624 -2.09 11.98 -48.52
N GLU A 625 -2.03 11.28 -49.65
CA GLU A 625 -1.39 9.98 -49.77
C GLU A 625 0.06 10.09 -49.31
N LEU A 626 0.44 9.28 -48.33
CA LEU A 626 1.84 8.97 -48.04
C LEU A 626 2.15 7.57 -48.58
N PRO A 627 3.38 7.35 -49.06
CA PRO A 627 3.71 6.22 -49.92
C PRO A 627 3.58 4.89 -49.19
N SER A 628 3.12 3.89 -49.93
CA SER A 628 3.11 2.48 -49.55
C SER A 628 4.48 2.02 -49.10
N VAL A 629 4.61 1.67 -47.81
CA VAL A 629 5.75 0.90 -47.32
C VAL A 629 5.55 -0.53 -47.78
N ASP A 630 6.18 -0.84 -48.91
CA ASP A 630 6.24 -2.18 -49.48
C ASP A 630 6.87 -3.20 -48.51
N SER A 631 6.27 -4.38 -48.55
CA SER A 631 6.83 -5.69 -48.26
C SER A 631 7.12 -6.09 -46.81
N LEU A 632 6.30 -7.03 -46.36
CA LEU A 632 6.55 -8.02 -45.32
C LEU A 632 7.89 -8.74 -45.57
N THR A 633 9.01 -8.20 -45.10
CA THR A 633 10.21 -9.00 -44.86
C THR A 633 10.05 -9.73 -43.53
N GLU A 634 10.06 -11.07 -43.59
CA GLU A 634 10.21 -11.98 -42.46
C GLU A 634 11.26 -11.43 -41.48
N ARG A 635 10.82 -11.13 -40.25
CA ARG A 635 11.70 -10.71 -39.16
C ARG A 635 12.63 -11.88 -38.83
N LYS A 636 13.83 -11.91 -39.42
CA LYS A 636 14.94 -12.75 -38.96
C LYS A 636 15.14 -12.49 -37.47
N VAL A 637 15.04 -13.55 -36.67
CA VAL A 637 15.37 -13.54 -35.24
C VAL A 637 16.81 -13.03 -35.12
N LYS A 638 17.00 -11.79 -34.65
CA LYS A 638 18.33 -11.29 -34.31
C LYS A 638 18.85 -12.16 -33.16
N GLU A 639 19.99 -12.82 -33.37
CA GLU A 639 20.73 -13.46 -32.28
C GLU A 639 21.15 -12.38 -31.26
N MET A 640 21.04 -12.70 -29.96
CA MET A 640 21.36 -11.73 -28.92
C MET A 640 22.84 -11.34 -28.94
N VAL A 641 23.13 -10.06 -28.67
CA VAL A 641 24.50 -9.51 -28.72
C VAL A 641 25.45 -10.20 -27.74
N LEU A 642 24.94 -10.67 -26.59
CA LEU A 642 25.74 -11.37 -25.59
C LEU A 642 25.52 -12.89 -25.67
N PRO A 643 26.61 -13.69 -25.80
CA PRO A 643 26.49 -15.13 -25.79
C PRO A 643 26.08 -15.63 -24.40
N PHE A 644 25.19 -16.61 -24.35
CA PHE A 644 24.85 -17.32 -23.12
C PHE A 644 24.93 -18.84 -23.36
N LYS A 645 25.15 -19.61 -22.29
CA LYS A 645 25.19 -21.09 -22.36
C LYS A 645 23.81 -21.65 -21.94
N PRO A 646 23.10 -22.40 -22.79
CA PRO A 646 21.88 -23.12 -22.41
C PRO A 646 22.19 -24.16 -21.32
N ILE A 647 21.40 -24.20 -20.24
CA ILE A 647 21.66 -25.08 -19.07
C ILE A 647 20.37 -25.80 -18.67
N THR A 648 20.43 -27.13 -18.54
CA THR A 648 19.34 -27.96 -18.00
C THR A 648 19.38 -27.99 -16.46
N ILE A 649 18.22 -28.05 -15.82
CA ILE A 649 18.10 -28.38 -14.39
C ILE A 649 17.53 -29.79 -14.28
N SER A 650 18.15 -30.66 -13.49
CA SER A 650 17.56 -31.96 -13.12
C SER A 650 17.46 -32.06 -11.60
N PHE A 651 16.36 -32.63 -11.12
CA PHE A 651 16.13 -32.83 -9.70
C PHE A 651 15.51 -34.20 -9.46
N LYS A 652 15.99 -34.89 -8.44
CA LYS A 652 15.61 -36.27 -8.12
C LYS A 652 15.26 -36.38 -6.65
N ASP A 653 14.08 -36.95 -6.40
CA ASP A 653 13.56 -37.27 -5.08
C ASP A 653 13.65 -36.07 -4.10
N VAL A 654 13.32 -34.86 -4.58
CA VAL A 654 13.41 -33.64 -3.78
C VAL A 654 12.31 -33.63 -2.72
N GLN A 655 12.72 -33.43 -1.48
CA GLN A 655 11.85 -33.30 -0.31
C GLN A 655 12.17 -32.02 0.45
N TYR A 656 11.16 -31.43 1.07
CA TYR A 656 11.32 -30.21 1.87
C TYR A 656 10.51 -30.26 3.16
N PHE A 657 11.17 -29.96 4.28
CA PHE A 657 10.62 -30.01 5.62
C PHE A 657 10.72 -28.65 6.32
N VAL A 658 9.69 -28.29 7.09
CA VAL A 658 9.65 -27.07 7.91
C VAL A 658 9.34 -27.43 9.37
N ASP A 659 9.94 -26.70 10.31
CA ASP A 659 9.64 -26.88 11.73
C ASP A 659 8.20 -26.42 12.04
N THR A 660 7.45 -27.30 12.71
CA THR A 660 6.05 -27.04 13.02
C THR A 660 5.94 -25.97 14.12
N PRO A 661 5.16 -24.88 13.93
CA PRO A 661 4.93 -23.87 14.96
C PRO A 661 4.38 -24.47 16.26
N LYS A 662 4.74 -23.88 17.42
CA LYS A 662 4.34 -24.40 18.75
C LYS A 662 2.83 -24.66 18.88
N LYS A 663 2.00 -23.74 18.38
CA LYS A 663 0.52 -23.86 18.40
C LYS A 663 -0.01 -25.10 17.66
N LEU A 664 0.64 -25.50 16.57
CA LEU A 664 0.25 -26.68 15.78
C LEU A 664 0.82 -27.97 16.39
N ARG A 665 1.97 -27.91 17.08
CA ARG A 665 2.47 -29.07 17.85
C ARG A 665 1.53 -29.46 18.98
N GLU A 666 0.92 -28.47 19.64
CA GLU A 666 -0.10 -28.68 20.69
C GLU A 666 -1.38 -29.36 20.14
N GLN A 667 -1.62 -29.27 18.83
CA GLN A 667 -2.73 -29.94 18.12
C GLN A 667 -2.36 -31.34 17.59
N GLY A 668 -1.20 -31.89 17.96
CA GLY A 668 -0.79 -33.26 17.62
C GLY A 668 -0.03 -33.41 16.29
N TYR A 669 0.37 -32.30 15.64
CA TYR A 669 1.16 -32.38 14.41
C TYR A 669 2.63 -32.78 14.68
N PRO A 670 3.28 -33.52 13.75
CA PRO A 670 4.67 -33.95 13.89
C PRO A 670 5.64 -32.76 14.02
N GLN A 671 6.84 -33.00 14.55
CA GLN A 671 7.83 -31.95 14.81
C GLN A 671 8.32 -31.24 13.54
N ARG A 672 8.36 -31.97 12.42
CA ARG A 672 8.66 -31.49 11.07
C ARG A 672 7.45 -31.73 10.17
N LEU A 673 6.98 -30.67 9.53
CA LEU A 673 5.94 -30.73 8.52
C LEU A 673 6.60 -30.90 7.14
N GLN A 674 6.31 -32.02 6.47
CA GLN A 674 6.74 -32.24 5.09
C GLN A 674 5.84 -31.47 4.13
N LEU A 675 6.43 -30.64 3.27
CA LEU A 675 5.71 -29.83 2.29
C LEU A 675 5.92 -30.29 0.85
N LEU A 676 7.00 -31.01 0.56
CA LEU A 676 7.30 -31.61 -0.74
C LEU A 676 7.74 -33.05 -0.55
N GLN A 677 7.27 -33.95 -1.43
CA GLN A 677 7.51 -35.39 -1.33
C GLN A 677 7.94 -35.98 -2.67
N ASP A 678 9.16 -36.51 -2.71
CA ASP A 678 9.75 -37.30 -3.81
C ASP A 678 9.61 -36.66 -5.20
N ILE A 679 9.81 -35.34 -5.28
CA ILE A 679 9.61 -34.61 -6.53
C ILE A 679 10.82 -34.87 -7.46
N THR A 680 10.55 -35.44 -8.63
CA THR A 680 11.55 -35.82 -9.65
C THR A 680 11.17 -35.27 -11.03
N GLY A 681 12.04 -34.47 -11.63
CA GLY A 681 11.78 -33.83 -12.93
C GLY A 681 13.00 -33.11 -13.48
N ALA A 682 12.86 -32.55 -14.69
CA ALA A 682 13.92 -31.78 -15.32
C ALA A 682 13.33 -30.60 -16.12
N PHE A 683 14.07 -29.49 -16.19
CA PHE A 683 13.75 -28.32 -17.00
C PHE A 683 14.81 -28.15 -18.08
N ARG A 684 14.38 -28.11 -19.35
CA ARG A 684 15.24 -28.17 -20.53
C ARG A 684 15.33 -26.80 -21.23
N PRO A 685 16.47 -26.47 -21.86
CA PRO A 685 16.58 -25.22 -22.59
C PRO A 685 15.67 -25.17 -23.83
N GLY A 686 15.05 -24.01 -24.06
CA GLY A 686 14.13 -23.80 -25.19
C GLY A 686 12.77 -24.46 -25.02
N VAL A 687 12.45 -24.95 -23.82
CA VAL A 687 11.16 -25.51 -23.44
C VAL A 687 10.55 -24.60 -22.37
N LEU A 688 9.30 -24.16 -22.59
CA LEU A 688 8.53 -23.40 -21.61
C LEU A 688 7.73 -24.35 -20.73
N THR A 689 8.15 -24.54 -19.49
CA THR A 689 7.48 -25.43 -18.54
C THR A 689 6.55 -24.66 -17.60
N ALA A 690 5.27 -25.05 -17.55
CA ALA A 690 4.30 -24.57 -16.57
C ALA A 690 4.29 -25.46 -15.31
N LEU A 691 4.27 -24.83 -14.15
CA LEU A 691 4.06 -25.47 -12.85
C LEU A 691 2.67 -25.08 -12.33
N MET A 692 1.74 -26.03 -12.36
CA MET A 692 0.34 -25.81 -11.97
C MET A 692 -0.10 -26.78 -10.87
N GLY A 693 -1.28 -26.51 -10.31
CA GLY A 693 -1.87 -27.28 -9.21
C GLY A 693 -2.72 -26.40 -8.32
N VAL A 694 -3.53 -27.00 -7.46
CA VAL A 694 -4.40 -26.27 -6.53
C VAL A 694 -3.60 -25.39 -5.56
N SER A 695 -4.24 -24.38 -4.98
CA SER A 695 -3.60 -23.55 -3.95
C SER A 695 -3.18 -24.41 -2.75
N GLY A 696 -1.96 -24.21 -2.26
CA GLY A 696 -1.37 -25.05 -1.20
C GLY A 696 -0.76 -26.38 -1.68
N ALA A 697 -0.69 -26.65 -3.00
CA ALA A 697 -0.02 -27.84 -3.54
C ALA A 697 1.52 -27.84 -3.39
N GLY A 698 2.14 -26.70 -3.04
CA GLY A 698 3.59 -26.60 -2.90
C GLY A 698 4.34 -26.06 -4.12
N LYS A 699 3.65 -25.48 -5.11
CA LYS A 699 4.24 -24.90 -6.34
C LYS A 699 5.35 -23.88 -6.08
N THR A 700 5.02 -22.80 -5.37
CA THR A 700 5.99 -21.75 -4.99
C THR A 700 7.07 -22.31 -4.08
N THR A 701 6.73 -23.28 -3.21
CA THR A 701 7.73 -23.96 -2.37
C THR A 701 8.75 -24.71 -3.21
N LEU A 702 8.31 -25.48 -4.21
CA LEU A 702 9.19 -26.18 -5.15
C LEU A 702 10.06 -25.19 -5.93
N MET A 703 9.45 -24.13 -6.48
CA MET A 703 10.18 -23.10 -7.20
C MET A 703 11.23 -22.39 -6.32
N ASP A 704 10.91 -22.09 -5.06
CA ASP A 704 11.85 -21.48 -4.11
C ASP A 704 13.00 -22.41 -3.71
N VAL A 705 12.74 -23.71 -3.57
CA VAL A 705 13.76 -24.73 -3.29
C VAL A 705 14.71 -24.87 -4.49
N LEU A 706 14.16 -24.99 -5.70
CA LEU A 706 14.95 -25.13 -6.93
C LEU A 706 15.72 -23.85 -7.26
N SER A 707 15.13 -22.66 -7.05
CA SER A 707 15.81 -21.37 -7.21
C SER A 707 16.83 -21.08 -6.10
N GLY A 708 16.77 -21.81 -4.97
CA GLY A 708 17.69 -21.61 -3.84
C GLY A 708 17.34 -20.40 -2.97
N ARG A 709 16.08 -19.97 -2.95
CA ARG A 709 15.62 -18.84 -2.14
C ARG A 709 15.19 -19.24 -0.73
N LYS A 710 14.86 -20.52 -0.48
CA LYS A 710 14.57 -21.00 0.87
C LYS A 710 15.85 -21.04 1.72
N THR A 711 15.92 -20.16 2.72
CA THR A 711 17.01 -20.11 3.71
C THR A 711 16.71 -20.88 5.00
N GLY A 712 15.45 -21.24 5.24
CA GLY A 712 15.01 -22.05 6.38
C GLY A 712 14.37 -23.36 5.94
N GLY A 713 14.31 -24.33 6.85
CA GLY A 713 13.85 -25.70 6.57
C GLY A 713 14.97 -26.63 6.10
N TYR A 714 14.64 -27.90 5.89
CA TYR A 714 15.57 -28.94 5.47
C TYR A 714 15.22 -29.39 4.05
N ILE A 715 16.20 -29.39 3.16
CA ILE A 715 16.07 -29.83 1.77
C ILE A 715 16.82 -31.16 1.65
N GLU A 716 16.14 -32.20 1.17
CA GLU A 716 16.70 -33.51 0.86
C GLU A 716 16.47 -33.83 -0.63
N GLY A 717 17.25 -34.77 -1.19
CA GLY A 717 17.25 -35.10 -2.62
C GLY A 717 18.47 -34.56 -3.38
N ASP A 718 18.55 -34.83 -4.69
CA ASP A 718 19.66 -34.40 -5.55
C ASP A 718 19.17 -33.33 -6.54
N ILE A 719 19.84 -32.17 -6.57
CA ILE A 719 19.55 -31.07 -7.51
C ILE A 719 20.82 -30.78 -8.30
N ARG A 720 20.77 -30.96 -9.62
CA ARG A 720 21.89 -30.75 -10.54
C ARG A 720 21.58 -29.70 -11.60
N ILE A 721 22.61 -28.93 -11.94
CA ILE A 721 22.61 -27.85 -12.92
C ILE A 721 23.63 -28.20 -14.00
N GLY A 722 23.16 -28.47 -15.23
CA GLY A 722 24.00 -28.92 -16.34
C GLY A 722 24.76 -30.23 -16.04
N GLY A 723 24.17 -31.13 -15.24
CA GLY A 723 24.80 -32.38 -14.80
C GLY A 723 25.71 -32.28 -13.57
N TYR A 724 25.98 -31.08 -13.06
CA TYR A 724 26.79 -30.86 -11.86
C TYR A 724 25.94 -30.55 -10.62
N PRO A 725 26.38 -30.90 -9.39
CA PRO A 725 25.67 -30.53 -8.17
C PRO A 725 25.48 -29.01 -8.04
N LYS A 726 24.29 -28.57 -7.61
CA LYS A 726 23.96 -27.16 -7.42
C LYS A 726 24.84 -26.51 -6.34
N VAL A 727 25.59 -25.47 -6.71
CA VAL A 727 26.36 -24.64 -5.77
C VAL A 727 25.56 -23.39 -5.41
N GLN A 728 25.03 -23.35 -4.19
CA GLN A 728 24.07 -22.33 -3.76
C GLN A 728 24.63 -20.89 -3.77
N GLU A 729 25.93 -20.71 -3.50
CA GLU A 729 26.54 -19.38 -3.36
C GLU A 729 26.61 -18.60 -4.67
N THR A 730 26.82 -19.30 -5.78
CA THR A 730 27.08 -18.70 -7.10
C THR A 730 25.90 -18.88 -8.07
N TYR A 731 24.89 -19.66 -7.68
CA TYR A 731 23.72 -19.98 -8.51
C TYR A 731 22.93 -18.75 -8.98
N ALA A 732 22.88 -17.68 -8.18
CA ALA A 732 22.22 -16.41 -8.54
C ALA A 732 22.87 -15.68 -9.74
N ARG A 733 24.09 -16.06 -10.14
CA ARG A 733 24.77 -15.50 -11.33
C ARG A 733 24.23 -16.05 -12.65
N ILE A 734 23.68 -17.26 -12.64
CA ILE A 734 23.18 -17.96 -13.83
C ILE A 734 21.65 -18.09 -13.85
N SER A 735 21.01 -17.79 -12.72
CA SER A 735 19.56 -17.84 -12.55
C SER A 735 18.97 -16.45 -12.32
N ALA A 736 17.80 -16.24 -12.89
CA ALA A 736 16.93 -15.09 -12.68
C ALA A 736 15.63 -15.55 -12.01
N TYR A 737 15.07 -14.70 -11.16
CA TYR A 737 13.81 -14.98 -10.49
C TYR A 737 12.91 -13.75 -10.55
N CYS A 738 11.79 -13.86 -11.25
CA CYS A 738 10.75 -12.84 -11.27
C CYS A 738 9.76 -13.13 -10.14
N GLU A 739 9.70 -12.22 -9.15
CA GLU A 739 8.78 -12.34 -8.01
C GLU A 739 7.34 -12.02 -8.42
N GLN A 740 6.37 -12.57 -7.66
CA GLN A 740 4.95 -12.29 -7.85
C GLN A 740 4.64 -10.79 -7.71
N THR A 741 5.26 -10.11 -6.74
CA THR A 741 5.09 -8.67 -6.50
C THR A 741 6.17 -7.84 -7.21
N ASP A 742 5.74 -6.91 -8.05
CA ASP A 742 6.66 -6.08 -8.85
C ASP A 742 7.19 -4.87 -8.05
N ILE A 743 8.28 -5.09 -7.31
CA ILE A 743 8.92 -4.07 -6.47
C ILE A 743 10.06 -3.40 -7.24
N HIS A 744 9.90 -2.10 -7.51
CA HIS A 744 10.88 -1.28 -8.21
C HIS A 744 11.02 0.12 -7.58
N SER A 745 12.12 0.80 -7.89
CA SER A 745 12.36 2.16 -7.41
C SER A 745 11.44 3.17 -8.13
N PRO A 746 10.61 3.95 -7.41
CA PRO A 746 9.58 4.77 -8.04
C PRO A 746 10.12 5.99 -8.80
N MET A 747 11.31 6.49 -8.43
CA MET A 747 11.89 7.75 -8.94
C MET A 747 12.85 7.54 -10.12
N ILE A 748 12.91 6.32 -10.65
CA ILE A 748 13.83 5.91 -11.73
C ILE A 748 12.98 5.57 -12.96
N THR A 749 13.53 5.76 -14.15
CA THR A 749 12.87 5.40 -15.42
C THR A 749 12.96 3.90 -15.70
N VAL A 750 12.21 3.42 -16.69
CA VAL A 750 12.25 2.02 -17.15
C VAL A 750 13.66 1.67 -17.63
N GLU A 751 14.26 2.48 -18.51
CA GLU A 751 15.61 2.24 -19.04
C GLU A 751 16.68 2.25 -17.95
N GLU A 752 16.65 3.25 -17.07
CA GLU A 752 17.63 3.37 -15.98
C GLU A 752 17.55 2.19 -15.00
N SER A 753 16.36 1.62 -14.78
CA SER A 753 16.17 0.43 -13.94
C SER A 753 16.84 -0.80 -14.54
N VAL A 754 16.69 -0.99 -15.85
CA VAL A 754 17.34 -2.08 -16.60
C VAL A 754 18.86 -1.85 -16.67
N MET A 755 19.30 -0.62 -16.95
CA MET A 755 20.71 -0.23 -16.96
C MET A 755 21.39 -0.45 -15.61
N TYR A 756 20.72 -0.13 -14.50
CA TYR A 756 21.23 -0.35 -13.16
C TYR A 756 21.51 -1.84 -12.89
N SER A 757 20.57 -2.71 -13.30
CA SER A 757 20.74 -4.16 -13.19
C SER A 757 21.86 -4.67 -14.09
N ALA A 758 21.91 -4.19 -15.33
CA ALA A 758 22.97 -4.53 -16.29
C ALA A 758 24.35 -4.18 -15.75
N TRP A 759 24.53 -2.99 -15.14
CA TRP A 759 25.80 -2.57 -14.58
C TRP A 759 26.28 -3.52 -13.47
N LEU A 760 25.40 -3.94 -12.57
CA LEU A 760 25.77 -4.75 -11.41
C LEU A 760 25.89 -6.24 -11.69
N ARG A 761 25.11 -6.78 -12.63
CA ARG A 761 25.01 -8.23 -12.86
C ARG A 761 25.76 -8.74 -14.09
N LEU A 762 26.12 -7.86 -15.04
CA LEU A 762 26.94 -8.28 -16.17
C LEU A 762 28.43 -8.41 -15.77
N PRO A 763 29.17 -9.35 -16.39
CA PRO A 763 30.61 -9.48 -16.19
C PRO A 763 31.42 -8.21 -16.50
N THR A 764 32.59 -8.08 -15.87
CA THR A 764 33.51 -6.93 -16.01
C THR A 764 34.12 -6.79 -17.40
N GLU A 765 34.16 -7.88 -18.17
CA GLU A 765 34.76 -7.93 -19.51
C GLU A 765 33.89 -7.23 -20.57
N ILE A 766 32.61 -6.96 -20.26
CA ILE A 766 31.66 -6.35 -21.19
C ILE A 766 31.81 -4.83 -21.18
N ASN A 767 32.10 -4.27 -22.35
CA ASN A 767 32.26 -2.83 -22.53
C ASN A 767 30.96 -2.06 -22.31
N LYS A 768 31.07 -0.77 -21.94
CA LYS A 768 29.91 0.11 -21.72
C LYS A 768 29.00 0.21 -22.96
N HIS A 769 29.58 0.24 -24.16
CA HIS A 769 28.81 0.28 -25.42
C HIS A 769 28.00 -1.00 -25.64
N GLN A 770 28.64 -2.18 -25.49
CA GLN A 770 27.96 -3.48 -25.59
C GLN A 770 26.85 -3.62 -24.54
N ARG A 771 27.07 -3.09 -23.33
CA ARG A 771 26.05 -3.04 -22.28
C ARG A 771 24.84 -2.21 -22.70
N LEU A 772 25.04 -1.02 -23.25
CA LEU A 772 23.98 -0.13 -23.72
C LEU A 772 23.18 -0.78 -24.86
N GLU A 773 23.88 -1.40 -25.81
CA GLU A 773 23.28 -2.11 -26.93
C GLU A 773 22.43 -3.30 -26.45
N PHE A 774 22.94 -4.08 -25.48
CA PHE A 774 22.20 -5.18 -24.87
C PHE A 774 20.97 -4.70 -24.08
N VAL A 775 21.07 -3.57 -23.37
CA VAL A 775 19.92 -2.97 -22.68
C VAL A 775 18.83 -2.56 -23.68
N ALA A 776 19.21 -1.92 -24.80
CA ALA A 776 18.27 -1.54 -25.85
C ALA A 776 17.62 -2.78 -26.49
N GLU A 777 18.39 -3.83 -26.73
CA GLU A 777 17.89 -5.10 -27.26
C GLU A 777 16.88 -5.76 -26.30
N VAL A 778 17.17 -5.79 -25.00
CA VAL A 778 16.25 -6.32 -23.98
C VAL A 778 14.96 -5.50 -23.90
N LEU A 779 15.05 -4.17 -23.95
CA LEU A 779 13.88 -3.29 -23.96
C LEU A 779 13.01 -3.52 -25.21
N GLN A 780 13.63 -3.76 -26.37
CA GLN A 780 12.94 -4.07 -27.61
C GLN A 780 12.28 -5.47 -27.56
N MET A 781 12.98 -6.49 -27.04
CA MET A 781 12.46 -7.85 -26.90
C MET A 781 11.22 -7.91 -25.99
N ILE A 782 11.15 -7.01 -25.00
CA ILE A 782 10.09 -6.91 -24.01
C ILE A 782 9.02 -5.87 -24.42
N GLU A 783 9.18 -5.23 -25.58
CA GLU A 783 8.24 -4.22 -26.11
C GLU A 783 8.05 -2.99 -25.18
N LEU A 784 9.12 -2.56 -24.49
CA LEU A 784 9.13 -1.40 -23.57
C LEU A 784 9.84 -0.16 -24.16
N ASP A 785 10.26 -0.21 -25.42
CA ASP A 785 10.98 0.86 -26.11
C ASP A 785 10.19 2.19 -26.14
N GLU A 786 8.88 2.13 -26.35
CA GLU A 786 7.99 3.31 -26.37
C GLU A 786 7.89 4.03 -25.00
N ILE A 787 8.21 3.35 -23.89
CA ILE A 787 8.06 3.89 -22.53
C ILE A 787 9.36 3.91 -21.73
N LYS A 788 10.50 3.75 -22.40
CA LYS A 788 11.83 3.63 -21.77
C LYS A 788 12.16 4.82 -20.84
N ASP A 789 11.70 6.02 -21.18
CA ASP A 789 11.91 7.27 -20.42
C ASP A 789 10.83 7.53 -19.35
N ALA A 790 9.80 6.68 -19.26
CA ALA A 790 8.73 6.86 -18.29
C ALA A 790 9.20 6.50 -16.87
N LEU A 791 8.80 7.30 -15.88
CA LEU A 791 9.05 6.99 -14.47
C LEU A 791 8.24 5.77 -14.04
N VAL A 792 8.91 4.85 -13.35
CA VAL A 792 8.28 3.62 -12.84
C VAL A 792 7.15 3.95 -11.86
N GLY A 793 7.34 4.92 -10.96
CA GLY A 793 6.33 5.37 -10.02
C GLY A 793 5.91 4.35 -8.95
N ILE A 794 5.00 4.78 -8.07
CA ILE A 794 4.52 3.99 -6.93
C ILE A 794 3.34 3.13 -7.36
N PRO A 795 3.35 1.80 -7.11
CA PRO A 795 2.26 0.90 -7.47
C PRO A 795 0.89 1.46 -7.05
N HIS A 796 -0.10 1.38 -7.94
CA HIS A 796 -1.48 1.85 -7.72
C HIS A 796 -1.67 3.36 -7.52
N VAL A 797 -0.60 4.16 -7.46
CA VAL A 797 -0.67 5.61 -7.25
C VAL A 797 -0.21 6.38 -8.49
N SER A 798 0.93 6.02 -9.08
CA SER A 798 1.53 6.76 -10.19
C SER A 798 2.53 5.91 -11.01
N GLY A 799 2.84 6.36 -12.22
CA GLY A 799 3.87 5.76 -13.09
C GLY A 799 3.30 4.77 -14.12
N ILE A 800 4.09 3.74 -14.44
CA ILE A 800 3.76 2.72 -15.45
C ILE A 800 2.63 1.77 -14.98
N SER A 801 1.91 1.20 -15.95
CA SER A 801 0.81 0.26 -15.70
C SER A 801 1.31 -1.04 -15.03
N PRO A 802 0.43 -1.83 -14.37
CA PRO A 802 0.81 -3.12 -13.78
C PRO A 802 1.46 -4.08 -14.80
N GLU A 803 0.92 -4.12 -16.02
CA GLU A 803 1.41 -4.89 -17.15
C GLU A 803 2.84 -4.48 -17.55
N GLN A 804 3.05 -3.18 -17.75
CA GLN A 804 4.36 -2.61 -18.06
C GLN A 804 5.37 -2.85 -16.92
N ARG A 805 4.89 -2.81 -15.68
CA ARG A 805 5.71 -3.06 -14.49
C ARG A 805 6.15 -4.53 -14.41
N LYS A 806 5.26 -5.48 -14.74
CA LYS A 806 5.60 -6.90 -14.81
C LYS A 806 6.64 -7.17 -15.89
N ARG A 807 6.47 -6.57 -17.07
CA ARG A 807 7.47 -6.59 -18.14
C ARG A 807 8.81 -5.98 -17.71
N LEU A 808 8.80 -4.87 -16.97
CA LEU A 808 10.01 -4.30 -16.40
C LEU A 808 10.68 -5.24 -15.39
N THR A 809 9.92 -5.98 -14.56
CA THR A 809 10.48 -7.03 -13.68
C THR A 809 11.22 -8.08 -14.50
N ILE A 810 10.61 -8.56 -15.59
CA ILE A 810 11.23 -9.52 -16.51
C ILE A 810 12.49 -8.91 -17.15
N ALA A 811 12.46 -7.64 -17.57
CA ALA A 811 13.60 -6.95 -18.18
C ALA A 811 14.80 -6.81 -17.24
N VAL A 812 14.54 -6.40 -15.99
CA VAL A 812 15.56 -6.24 -14.95
C VAL A 812 16.26 -7.56 -14.62
N GLU A 813 15.55 -8.68 -14.74
CA GLU A 813 16.12 -10.02 -14.52
C GLU A 813 16.77 -10.59 -15.80
N LEU A 814 16.20 -10.33 -16.99
CA LEU A 814 16.75 -10.82 -18.27
C LEU A 814 18.09 -10.15 -18.61
N VAL A 815 18.27 -8.89 -18.23
CA VAL A 815 19.51 -8.14 -18.55
C VAL A 815 20.74 -8.65 -17.81
N SER A 816 20.60 -9.56 -16.84
CA SER A 816 21.76 -10.27 -16.28
C SER A 816 22.27 -11.40 -17.18
N ASN A 817 21.72 -11.54 -18.38
CA ASN A 817 21.96 -12.64 -19.31
C ASN A 817 21.87 -14.05 -18.66
N PRO A 818 20.79 -14.36 -17.92
CA PRO A 818 20.64 -15.63 -17.21
C PRO A 818 20.42 -16.80 -18.18
N SER A 819 20.88 -17.98 -17.81
CA SER A 819 20.57 -19.23 -18.54
C SER A 819 19.26 -19.86 -18.09
N ILE A 820 18.87 -19.61 -16.83
CA ILE A 820 17.69 -20.15 -16.16
C ILE A 820 16.84 -18.97 -15.69
N ILE A 821 15.54 -19.00 -15.98
CA ILE A 821 14.59 -17.98 -15.51
C ILE A 821 13.42 -18.67 -14.81
N PHE A 822 13.23 -18.35 -13.53
CA PHE A 822 12.04 -18.69 -12.77
C PHE A 822 11.07 -17.51 -12.78
N MET A 823 9.81 -17.74 -13.08
CA MET A 823 8.77 -16.71 -13.07
C MET A 823 7.63 -17.14 -12.14
N ASP A 824 7.48 -16.44 -11.01
CA ASP A 824 6.39 -16.73 -10.09
C ASP A 824 5.13 -15.94 -10.50
N GLU A 825 4.15 -16.65 -11.06
CA GLU A 825 2.88 -16.11 -11.57
C GLU A 825 3.02 -14.85 -12.45
N PRO A 826 3.66 -14.96 -13.64
CA PRO A 826 3.91 -13.82 -14.52
C PRO A 826 2.62 -13.14 -15.03
N THR A 827 1.48 -13.82 -14.98
CA THR A 827 0.17 -13.33 -15.42
C THR A 827 -0.70 -12.81 -14.26
N SER A 828 -0.21 -12.84 -13.02
CA SER A 828 -1.00 -12.47 -11.83
C SER A 828 -1.29 -10.97 -11.77
N GLY A 829 -2.54 -10.62 -11.45
CA GLY A 829 -2.99 -9.23 -11.36
C GLY A 829 -3.07 -8.50 -12.71
N LEU A 830 -2.92 -9.23 -13.82
CA LEU A 830 -3.06 -8.72 -15.18
C LEU A 830 -4.38 -9.17 -15.79
N ASP A 831 -4.89 -8.36 -16.72
CA ASP A 831 -5.92 -8.81 -17.65
C ASP A 831 -5.34 -9.82 -18.66
N ALA A 832 -6.15 -10.68 -19.27
CA ALA A 832 -5.74 -11.68 -20.25
C ALA A 832 -5.02 -11.11 -21.47
N ARG A 833 -5.31 -9.87 -21.91
CA ARG A 833 -4.57 -9.20 -22.99
C ARG A 833 -3.17 -8.83 -22.52
N ALA A 834 -3.06 -8.16 -21.39
CA ALA A 834 -1.82 -7.85 -20.70
C ALA A 834 -1.01 -9.13 -20.43
N ALA A 835 -1.66 -10.18 -19.93
CA ALA A 835 -1.07 -11.49 -19.73
C ALA A 835 -0.62 -12.13 -21.04
N ALA A 836 -1.39 -12.02 -22.13
CA ALA A 836 -1.01 -12.51 -23.45
C ALA A 836 0.20 -11.74 -24.00
N ILE A 837 0.29 -10.43 -23.80
CA ILE A 837 1.48 -9.61 -24.13
C ILE A 837 2.69 -10.09 -23.32
N VAL A 838 2.53 -10.27 -22.00
CA VAL A 838 3.61 -10.81 -21.15
C VAL A 838 4.03 -12.21 -21.64
N MET A 839 3.08 -13.09 -21.93
CA MET A 839 3.37 -14.46 -22.37
C MET A 839 3.99 -14.53 -23.77
N ARG A 840 3.61 -13.62 -24.67
CA ARG A 840 4.28 -13.42 -25.97
C ARG A 840 5.75 -13.05 -25.77
N VAL A 841 6.03 -12.10 -24.87
CA VAL A 841 7.39 -11.73 -24.49
C VAL A 841 8.13 -12.92 -23.87
N VAL A 842 7.50 -13.67 -22.96
CA VAL A 842 8.09 -14.88 -22.38
C VAL A 842 8.44 -15.89 -23.47
N LYS A 843 7.56 -16.13 -24.45
CA LYS A 843 7.84 -17.04 -25.56
C LYS A 843 9.00 -16.55 -26.44
N ASN A 844 9.10 -15.23 -26.67
CA ASN A 844 10.26 -14.64 -27.34
C ASN A 844 11.56 -14.95 -26.58
N ILE A 845 11.55 -14.89 -25.24
CA ILE A 845 12.71 -15.26 -24.41
C ILE A 845 12.98 -16.77 -24.50
N VAL A 846 11.97 -17.64 -24.52
CA VAL A 846 12.16 -19.10 -24.69
C VAL A 846 12.84 -19.41 -26.03
N ASN A 847 12.44 -18.72 -27.10
CA ASN A 847 12.98 -18.91 -28.44
C ASN A 847 14.49 -18.63 -28.52
N THR A 848 15.04 -17.84 -27.58
CA THR A 848 16.50 -17.66 -27.46
C THR A 848 17.24 -18.90 -26.97
N LYS A 849 16.54 -19.99 -26.58
CA LYS A 849 17.05 -21.24 -25.98
C LYS A 849 17.41 -21.17 -24.50
N ARG A 850 16.76 -20.29 -23.73
CA ARG A 850 16.85 -20.27 -22.26
C ARG A 850 15.94 -21.31 -21.61
N THR A 851 16.28 -21.72 -20.39
CA THR A 851 15.43 -22.62 -19.58
C THR A 851 14.47 -21.76 -18.77
N ILE A 852 13.16 -21.85 -19.05
CA ILE A 852 12.15 -21.02 -18.38
C ILE A 852 11.12 -21.89 -17.70
N VAL A 853 10.87 -21.59 -16.43
CA VAL A 853 9.86 -22.25 -15.61
C VAL A 853 8.97 -21.19 -15.02
N CYS A 854 7.66 -21.35 -15.17
CA CYS A 854 6.71 -20.44 -14.55
C CYS A 854 5.67 -21.17 -13.70
N THR A 855 5.26 -20.57 -12.59
CA THR A 855 4.05 -20.99 -11.89
C THR A 855 2.87 -20.26 -12.52
N ILE A 856 1.77 -20.97 -12.78
CA ILE A 856 0.53 -20.36 -13.21
C ILE A 856 -0.63 -20.99 -12.45
N HIS A 857 -1.57 -20.14 -12.02
CA HIS A 857 -2.73 -20.60 -11.27
C HIS A 857 -3.83 -21.13 -12.20
N GLN A 858 -4.33 -20.32 -13.14
CA GLN A 858 -5.37 -20.69 -14.11
C GLN A 858 -5.28 -19.77 -15.35
N PRO A 859 -4.61 -20.19 -16.44
CA PRO A 859 -4.49 -19.39 -17.66
C PRO A 859 -5.71 -19.51 -18.57
N SER A 860 -5.88 -18.55 -19.50
CA SER A 860 -6.77 -18.70 -20.65
C SER A 860 -6.29 -19.83 -21.58
N ILE A 861 -7.15 -20.29 -22.48
CA ILE A 861 -6.82 -21.37 -23.44
C ILE A 861 -5.58 -20.98 -24.26
N ASP A 862 -5.56 -19.76 -24.83
CA ASP A 862 -4.44 -19.24 -25.63
C ASP A 862 -3.12 -19.24 -24.84
N ILE A 863 -3.14 -18.85 -23.56
CA ILE A 863 -1.96 -18.85 -22.71
C ILE A 863 -1.55 -20.27 -22.33
N PHE A 864 -2.51 -21.14 -22.01
CA PHE A 864 -2.24 -22.53 -21.66
C PHE A 864 -1.57 -23.29 -22.80
N GLU A 865 -2.07 -23.10 -24.02
CA GLU A 865 -1.53 -23.72 -25.22
C GLU A 865 -0.16 -23.15 -25.65
N SER A 866 0.26 -22.00 -25.09
CA SER A 866 1.61 -21.46 -25.31
C SER A 866 2.73 -22.24 -24.58
N PHE A 867 2.36 -23.06 -23.59
CA PHE A 867 3.27 -23.92 -22.83
C PHE A 867 3.65 -25.17 -23.61
N ASP A 868 4.93 -25.57 -23.48
CA ASP A 868 5.43 -26.77 -24.14
C ASP A 868 5.28 -27.99 -23.20
N GLU A 869 5.49 -27.79 -21.90
CA GLU A 869 5.39 -28.82 -20.86
C GLU A 869 4.60 -28.35 -19.63
N LEU A 870 3.99 -29.29 -18.92
CA LEU A 870 3.26 -29.08 -17.68
C LEU A 870 3.76 -30.02 -16.59
N ILE A 871 4.02 -29.47 -15.40
CA ILE A 871 4.14 -30.21 -14.13
C ILE A 871 2.91 -29.85 -13.28
N LEU A 872 2.08 -30.84 -12.99
CA LEU A 872 0.88 -30.68 -12.16
C LEU A 872 1.10 -31.30 -10.77
N MET A 873 0.84 -30.50 -9.74
CA MET A 873 0.98 -30.90 -8.34
C MET A 873 -0.36 -30.94 -7.61
N LYS A 874 -0.54 -31.93 -6.73
CA LYS A 874 -1.69 -32.01 -5.83
C LYS A 874 -1.34 -31.53 -4.41
N ARG A 875 -2.37 -31.32 -3.58
CA ARG A 875 -2.20 -30.97 -2.16
C ARG A 875 -1.38 -32.05 -1.44
N GLY A 876 -0.39 -31.64 -0.67
CA GLY A 876 0.58 -32.56 -0.04
C GLY A 876 1.95 -32.60 -0.72
N GLY A 877 2.17 -31.81 -1.77
CA GLY A 877 3.51 -31.65 -2.36
C GLY A 877 3.93 -32.82 -3.25
N GLN A 878 2.98 -33.49 -3.87
CA GLN A 878 3.19 -34.64 -4.77
C GLN A 878 2.81 -34.28 -6.20
N MET A 879 3.52 -34.86 -7.17
CA MET A 879 3.21 -34.69 -8.60
C MET A 879 2.17 -35.71 -9.06
N ILE A 880 1.27 -35.28 -9.94
CA ILE A 880 0.24 -36.11 -10.55
C ILE A 880 0.32 -36.15 -12.08
N TYR A 881 1.06 -35.22 -12.68
CA TYR A 881 1.37 -35.20 -14.11
C TYR A 881 2.68 -34.44 -14.34
N SER A 882 3.49 -34.89 -15.29
CA SER A 882 4.67 -34.17 -15.78
C SER A 882 4.94 -34.58 -17.21
N GLY A 883 4.68 -33.71 -18.19
CA GLY A 883 4.80 -34.07 -19.60
C GLY A 883 4.45 -32.95 -20.57
N GLU A 884 4.57 -33.25 -21.86
CA GLU A 884 4.21 -32.33 -22.95
C GLU A 884 2.68 -32.23 -23.10
N LEU A 885 2.17 -31.00 -23.26
CA LEU A 885 0.72 -30.77 -23.41
C LEU A 885 0.17 -31.35 -24.73
N GLY A 886 0.96 -31.31 -25.80
CA GLY A 886 0.51 -31.66 -27.15
C GLY A 886 -0.29 -30.55 -27.81
N GLN A 887 -0.54 -30.68 -29.12
CA GLN A 887 -1.34 -29.70 -29.86
C GLN A 887 -2.77 -29.67 -29.28
N HIS A 888 -3.26 -28.47 -28.96
CA HIS A 888 -4.56 -28.28 -28.30
C HIS A 888 -4.73 -29.04 -26.98
N SER A 889 -3.62 -29.28 -26.25
CA SER A 889 -3.59 -30.04 -24.99
C SER A 889 -4.04 -31.50 -25.08
N SER A 890 -4.01 -32.12 -26.27
CA SER A 890 -4.56 -33.47 -26.49
C SER A 890 -3.96 -34.53 -25.58
N ARG A 891 -2.64 -34.53 -25.37
CA ARG A 891 -1.95 -35.55 -24.55
C ARG A 891 -2.30 -35.47 -23.07
N LEU A 892 -2.57 -34.26 -22.58
CA LEU A 892 -3.03 -34.05 -21.21
C LEU A 892 -4.45 -34.61 -21.04
N ILE A 893 -5.33 -34.30 -21.99
CA ILE A 893 -6.73 -34.73 -21.98
C ILE A 893 -6.80 -36.26 -22.06
N GLU A 894 -6.10 -36.87 -23.01
CA GLU A 894 -6.00 -38.32 -23.16
C GLU A 894 -5.51 -39.02 -21.89
N TYR A 895 -4.54 -38.43 -21.17
CA TYR A 895 -4.03 -39.00 -19.93
C TYR A 895 -5.09 -39.05 -18.82
N PHE A 896 -5.81 -37.95 -18.59
CA PHE A 896 -6.81 -37.88 -17.54
C PHE A 896 -8.13 -38.60 -17.91
N GLU A 897 -8.55 -38.55 -19.17
CA GLU A 897 -9.71 -39.32 -19.66
C GLU A 897 -9.46 -40.84 -19.65
N GLY A 898 -8.20 -41.27 -19.72
CA GLY A 898 -7.81 -42.67 -19.57
C GLY A 898 -7.97 -43.21 -18.15
N ILE A 899 -8.18 -42.35 -17.14
CA ILE A 899 -8.36 -42.75 -15.75
C ILE A 899 -9.84 -43.09 -15.49
N PRO A 900 -10.16 -44.28 -14.96
CA PRO A 900 -11.55 -44.68 -14.70
C PRO A 900 -12.26 -43.71 -13.76
N GLY A 901 -13.45 -43.23 -14.16
CA GLY A 901 -14.30 -42.35 -13.36
C GLY A 901 -14.09 -40.85 -13.56
N VAL A 902 -13.06 -40.43 -14.30
CA VAL A 902 -12.85 -39.01 -14.65
C VAL A 902 -13.84 -38.58 -15.75
N PRO A 903 -14.59 -37.48 -15.57
CA PRO A 903 -15.53 -37.00 -16.58
C PRO A 903 -14.79 -36.42 -17.80
N LYS A 904 -15.28 -36.74 -19.01
CA LYS A 904 -14.75 -36.20 -20.27
C LYS A 904 -14.88 -34.69 -20.34
N ILE A 905 -13.96 -34.03 -21.05
CA ILE A 905 -14.00 -32.59 -21.25
C ILE A 905 -15.18 -32.20 -22.14
N LYS A 906 -15.89 -31.12 -21.78
CA LYS A 906 -16.97 -30.56 -22.61
C LYS A 906 -16.40 -29.73 -23.76
N GLU A 907 -17.14 -29.62 -24.86
CA GLU A 907 -16.74 -28.74 -25.98
C GLU A 907 -16.59 -27.27 -25.49
N ASN A 908 -15.56 -26.58 -25.98
CA ASN A 908 -15.19 -25.20 -25.63
C ASN A 908 -14.85 -24.94 -24.15
N HIS A 909 -14.71 -25.98 -23.34
CA HIS A 909 -14.27 -25.83 -21.95
C HIS A 909 -12.74 -25.71 -21.87
N ASN A 910 -12.24 -24.84 -20.99
CA ASN A 910 -10.80 -24.62 -20.84
C ASN A 910 -10.10 -25.85 -20.23
N PRO A 911 -9.15 -26.51 -20.93
CA PRO A 911 -8.45 -27.69 -20.42
C PRO A 911 -7.74 -27.44 -19.08
N ALA A 912 -7.22 -26.24 -18.87
CA ALA A 912 -6.54 -25.89 -17.63
C ALA A 912 -7.49 -25.80 -16.43
N THR A 913 -8.72 -25.33 -16.65
CA THR A 913 -9.78 -25.29 -15.63
C THR A 913 -10.26 -26.71 -15.33
N TRP A 914 -10.62 -27.45 -16.38
CA TRP A 914 -11.07 -28.84 -16.28
C TRP A 914 -10.09 -29.72 -15.50
N MET A 915 -8.79 -29.68 -15.82
CA MET A 915 -7.79 -30.52 -15.14
C MET A 915 -7.70 -30.23 -13.62
N LEU A 916 -7.89 -28.97 -13.21
CA LEU A 916 -7.84 -28.59 -11.79
C LEU A 916 -9.10 -28.98 -11.04
N GLU A 917 -10.25 -29.02 -11.71
CA GLU A 917 -11.52 -29.48 -11.14
C GLU A 917 -11.52 -31.00 -10.94
N VAL A 918 -11.10 -31.77 -11.96
CA VAL A 918 -11.08 -33.24 -11.89
C VAL A 918 -10.00 -33.78 -10.93
N THR A 919 -8.93 -33.01 -10.72
CA THR A 919 -7.85 -33.35 -9.75
C THR A 919 -8.06 -32.71 -8.37
N SER A 920 -9.26 -32.18 -8.10
CA SER A 920 -9.57 -31.59 -6.80
C SER A 920 -9.67 -32.67 -5.71
N PRO A 921 -9.34 -32.34 -4.43
CA PRO A 921 -9.42 -33.30 -3.32
C PRO A 921 -10.83 -33.89 -3.11
N SER A 922 -11.87 -33.11 -3.43
CA SER A 922 -13.27 -33.53 -3.37
C SER A 922 -13.58 -34.64 -4.37
N VAL A 923 -13.11 -34.50 -5.61
CA VAL A 923 -13.31 -35.51 -6.66
C VAL A 923 -12.44 -36.73 -6.39
N GLU A 924 -11.19 -36.53 -5.94
CA GLU A 924 -10.29 -37.62 -5.52
C GLU A 924 -10.93 -38.49 -4.42
N ALA A 925 -11.57 -37.86 -3.43
CA ALA A 925 -12.29 -38.57 -2.36
C ALA A 925 -13.58 -39.27 -2.84
N GLN A 926 -14.33 -38.67 -3.78
CA GLN A 926 -15.53 -39.28 -4.36
C GLN A 926 -15.20 -40.52 -5.20
N LEU A 927 -14.09 -40.48 -5.95
CA LEU A 927 -13.62 -41.57 -6.78
C LEU A 927 -12.85 -42.64 -6.01
N GLY A 928 -12.35 -42.32 -4.80
CA GLY A 928 -11.57 -43.23 -3.97
C GLY A 928 -10.21 -43.60 -4.58
N ILE A 929 -9.64 -42.72 -5.40
CA ILE A 929 -8.36 -42.91 -6.10
C ILE A 929 -7.27 -41.99 -5.53
N ASP A 930 -5.99 -42.33 -5.74
CA ASP A 930 -4.87 -41.41 -5.49
C ASP A 930 -4.15 -41.12 -6.81
N PHE A 931 -4.29 -39.89 -7.31
CA PHE A 931 -3.68 -39.49 -8.57
C PHE A 931 -2.14 -39.54 -8.55
N ALA A 932 -1.51 -39.36 -7.38
CA ALA A 932 -0.06 -39.44 -7.24
C ALA A 932 0.44 -40.89 -7.35
N CYS A 933 -0.32 -41.87 -6.85
CA CYS A 933 -0.02 -43.29 -7.02
C CYS A 933 -0.15 -43.69 -8.50
N ILE A 934 -1.23 -43.30 -9.16
CA ILE A 934 -1.45 -43.55 -10.60
C ILE A 934 -0.30 -42.99 -11.43
N TYR A 935 0.12 -41.75 -11.13
CA TYR A 935 1.26 -41.14 -11.81
C TYR A 935 2.56 -41.94 -11.60
N LYS A 936 2.86 -42.38 -10.38
CA LYS A 936 4.07 -43.19 -10.09
C LYS A 936 4.10 -44.53 -10.85
N GLU A 937 2.94 -45.13 -11.10
CA GLU A 937 2.82 -46.39 -11.86
C GLU A 937 2.80 -46.17 -13.39
N SER A 938 2.48 -44.96 -13.82
CA SER A 938 2.34 -44.60 -15.23
C SER A 938 3.64 -44.71 -16.05
N HIS A 939 3.49 -44.92 -17.36
CA HIS A 939 4.59 -44.86 -18.32
C HIS A 939 5.26 -43.47 -18.34
N LEU A 940 4.49 -42.41 -18.06
CA LEU A 940 4.98 -41.03 -18.04
C LEU A 940 6.05 -40.83 -16.95
N TYR A 941 5.84 -41.38 -15.75
CA TYR A 941 6.82 -41.31 -14.67
C TYR A 941 8.10 -42.09 -14.97
N LYS A 942 8.00 -43.27 -15.60
CA LYS A 942 9.19 -44.05 -16.04
C LYS A 942 10.02 -43.25 -17.05
N ARG A 943 9.38 -42.67 -18.07
CA ARG A 943 10.03 -41.79 -19.06
C ARG A 943 10.69 -40.58 -18.40
N ASN A 944 10.04 -39.94 -17.43
CA ASN A 944 10.63 -38.80 -16.72
C ASN A 944 11.85 -39.19 -15.89
N LYS A 945 11.86 -40.36 -15.26
CA LYS A 945 13.07 -40.88 -14.58
C LYS A 945 14.24 -41.10 -15.54
N GLU A 946 13.97 -41.59 -16.74
CA GLU A 946 14.99 -41.77 -17.79
C GLU A 946 15.53 -40.41 -18.27
N ILE A 947 14.65 -39.43 -18.50
CA ILE A 947 15.05 -38.05 -18.84
C ILE A 947 15.94 -37.48 -17.73
N VAL A 948 15.52 -37.55 -16.46
CA VAL A 948 16.32 -37.06 -15.33
C VAL A 948 17.67 -37.76 -15.26
N LYS A 949 17.72 -39.08 -15.47
CA LYS A 949 18.98 -39.84 -15.48
C LYS A 949 19.91 -39.38 -16.60
N SER A 950 19.39 -39.16 -17.81
CA SER A 950 20.16 -38.68 -18.96
C SER A 950 20.71 -37.26 -18.75
N GLN A 951 19.91 -36.36 -18.17
CA GLN A 951 20.26 -34.96 -17.94
C GLN A 951 21.13 -34.74 -16.68
N SER A 952 21.20 -35.73 -15.80
CA SER A 952 22.04 -35.68 -14.58
C SER A 952 23.52 -35.96 -14.86
N LEU A 953 23.86 -36.37 -16.08
CA LEU A 953 25.23 -36.57 -16.53
C LEU A 953 25.72 -35.31 -17.26
N PRO A 954 26.94 -34.82 -16.98
CA PRO A 954 27.50 -33.67 -17.67
C PRO A 954 27.75 -34.02 -19.16
N THR A 955 27.46 -33.07 -20.04
CA THR A 955 27.72 -33.23 -21.48
C THR A 955 29.23 -33.30 -21.74
N GLN A 956 29.67 -34.11 -22.72
CA GLN A 956 31.10 -34.23 -23.04
C GLN A 956 31.70 -32.86 -23.42
N GLY A 957 32.79 -32.47 -22.75
CA GLY A 957 33.44 -31.16 -22.93
C GLY A 957 32.79 -29.99 -22.18
N SER A 958 31.76 -30.23 -21.37
CA SER A 958 31.21 -29.19 -20.48
C SER A 958 32.12 -28.93 -19.27
N GLU A 959 32.23 -27.67 -18.87
CA GLU A 959 32.96 -27.25 -17.67
C GLU A 959 32.00 -27.04 -16.51
N LYS A 960 32.46 -27.36 -15.30
CA LYS A 960 31.73 -27.04 -14.07
C LYS A 960 31.63 -25.51 -13.94
N LEU A 961 30.40 -25.01 -13.80
CA LEU A 961 30.13 -23.59 -13.58
C LEU A 961 30.66 -23.17 -12.20
N GLN A 962 31.91 -22.71 -12.15
CA GLN A 962 32.54 -22.22 -10.94
C GLN A 962 32.85 -20.73 -11.10
N PHE A 963 32.33 -19.94 -10.18
CA PHE A 963 32.61 -18.52 -10.08
C PHE A 963 33.44 -18.28 -8.82
N SER A 964 34.50 -17.48 -8.93
CA SER A 964 35.37 -17.14 -7.79
C SER A 964 34.68 -16.25 -6.76
N THR A 965 33.72 -15.42 -7.20
CA THR A 965 32.99 -14.47 -6.38
C THR A 965 31.48 -14.62 -6.54
N PRO A 966 30.71 -14.35 -5.47
CA PRO A 966 29.24 -14.31 -5.54
C PRO A 966 28.72 -13.14 -6.38
N PHE A 967 29.50 -12.06 -6.51
CA PHE A 967 29.15 -10.86 -7.28
C PHE A 967 30.01 -10.73 -8.56
N PRO A 968 29.43 -10.35 -9.71
CA PRO A 968 30.19 -10.11 -10.94
C PRO A 968 31.10 -8.87 -10.86
N GLN A 969 30.63 -7.80 -10.22
CA GLN A 969 31.34 -6.52 -10.12
C GLN A 969 32.13 -6.38 -8.82
N ASN A 970 33.22 -5.60 -8.87
CA ASN A 970 34.02 -5.23 -7.71
C ASN A 970 33.25 -4.33 -6.74
N GLY A 971 33.59 -4.37 -5.44
CA GLY A 971 32.91 -3.59 -4.40
C GLY A 971 32.86 -2.08 -4.66
N TRP A 972 33.89 -1.52 -5.30
CA TRP A 972 33.93 -0.10 -5.67
C TRP A 972 32.97 0.24 -6.82
N GLU A 973 32.85 -0.62 -7.82
CA GLU A 973 31.88 -0.43 -8.91
C GLU A 973 30.45 -0.62 -8.40
N GLN A 974 30.23 -1.54 -7.46
CA GLN A 974 28.96 -1.66 -6.75
C GLN A 974 28.58 -0.36 -6.03
N LEU A 975 29.54 0.26 -5.31
CA LEU A 975 29.34 1.53 -4.63
C LEU A 975 28.98 2.65 -5.62
N LYS A 976 29.69 2.77 -6.75
CA LYS A 976 29.40 3.77 -7.79
C LYS A 976 28.00 3.61 -8.37
N ALA A 977 27.60 2.38 -8.70
CA ALA A 977 26.28 2.12 -9.24
C ALA A 977 25.18 2.46 -8.20
N CYS A 978 25.36 2.04 -6.94
CA CYS A 978 24.44 2.38 -5.85
C CYS A 978 24.33 3.89 -5.63
N LEU A 979 25.47 4.62 -5.67
CA LEU A 979 25.49 6.07 -5.52
C LEU A 979 24.79 6.76 -6.70
N TRP A 980 25.00 6.29 -7.93
CA TRP A 980 24.31 6.80 -9.12
C TRP A 980 22.78 6.64 -9.00
N LYS A 981 22.32 5.44 -8.63
CA LYS A 981 20.90 5.15 -8.40
C LYS A 981 20.30 6.07 -7.34
N GLN A 982 21.00 6.22 -6.21
CA GLN A 982 20.54 7.06 -5.11
C GLN A 982 20.55 8.55 -5.50
N HIS A 983 21.55 9.01 -6.24
CA HIS A 983 21.59 10.39 -6.74
C HIS A 983 20.33 10.72 -7.56
N LEU A 984 19.95 9.87 -8.50
CA LEU A 984 18.72 10.04 -9.28
C LEU A 984 17.47 10.02 -8.41
N SER A 985 17.39 9.07 -7.47
CA SER A 985 16.24 8.93 -6.56
C SER A 985 16.06 10.15 -5.65
N TYR A 986 17.15 10.68 -5.09
CA TYR A 986 17.12 11.90 -4.28
C TYR A 986 16.80 13.12 -5.14
N TRP A 987 17.45 13.30 -6.29
CA TRP A 987 17.22 14.45 -7.15
C TRP A 987 15.76 14.53 -7.64
N ARG A 988 15.18 13.39 -8.04
CA ARG A 988 13.80 13.29 -8.54
C ARG A 988 12.74 13.12 -7.46
N SER A 989 13.08 13.27 -6.18
CA SER A 989 12.12 13.29 -5.06
C SER A 989 11.96 14.70 -4.47
N PRO A 990 11.36 15.66 -5.22
CA PRO A 990 11.23 17.04 -4.77
C PRO A 990 10.40 17.14 -3.49
N LYS A 991 9.39 16.27 -3.30
CA LYS A 991 8.60 16.24 -2.06
C LYS A 991 9.44 16.00 -0.81
N TYR A 992 10.50 15.20 -0.89
CA TYR A 992 11.39 14.94 0.24
C TYR A 992 12.35 16.11 0.45
N ASN A 993 13.04 16.54 -0.61
CA ASN A 993 14.09 17.56 -0.52
C ASN A 993 13.55 18.98 -0.30
N LEU A 994 12.45 19.37 -0.94
CA LEU A 994 11.88 20.70 -0.77
C LEU A 994 11.30 20.89 0.63
N VAL A 995 10.69 19.86 1.21
CA VAL A 995 10.09 19.95 2.54
C VAL A 995 11.16 20.17 3.62
N ARG A 996 12.30 19.46 3.55
CA ARG A 996 13.42 19.67 4.49
C ARG A 996 14.08 21.04 4.30
N LEU A 997 14.28 21.50 3.06
CA LEU A 997 14.84 22.81 2.77
C LEU A 997 13.89 23.92 3.26
N ALA A 998 12.59 23.79 3.01
CA ALA A 998 11.58 24.72 3.50
C ALA A 998 11.57 24.78 5.04
N PHE A 999 11.68 23.63 5.72
CA PHE A 999 11.77 23.60 7.18
C PHE A 999 13.00 24.36 7.70
N ILE A 1000 14.19 24.11 7.11
CA ILE A 1000 15.42 24.80 7.50
C ILE A 1000 15.33 26.30 7.26
N ILE A 1001 14.78 26.74 6.12
CA ILE A 1001 14.60 28.16 5.80
C ILE A 1001 13.60 28.82 6.77
N LEU A 1002 12.45 28.18 7.02
CA LEU A 1002 11.43 28.75 7.92
C LEU A 1002 11.94 28.81 9.37
N SER A 1003 12.64 27.78 9.84
CA SER A 1003 13.21 27.75 11.19
C SER A 1003 14.38 28.74 11.35
N SER A 1004 15.25 28.89 10.35
CA SER A 1004 16.34 29.87 10.37
C SER A 1004 15.83 31.31 10.31
N LEU A 1005 14.81 31.59 9.50
CA LEU A 1005 14.14 32.89 9.47
C LEU A 1005 13.50 33.22 10.82
N LEU A 1006 12.79 32.25 11.43
CA LEU A 1006 12.20 32.43 12.76
C LEU A 1006 13.28 32.76 13.81
N TYR A 1007 14.40 32.03 13.79
CA TYR A 1007 15.53 32.29 14.68
C TYR A 1007 16.13 33.69 14.49
N GLY A 1008 16.43 34.05 13.24
CA GLY A 1008 17.00 35.34 12.90
C GLY A 1008 16.09 36.52 13.25
N VAL A 1009 14.77 36.35 13.11
CA VAL A 1009 13.77 37.36 13.46
C VAL A 1009 13.66 37.56 14.97
N LEU A 1010 13.62 36.48 15.76
CA LEU A 1010 13.44 36.56 17.21
C LEU A 1010 14.65 37.16 17.93
N LEU A 1011 15.86 36.93 17.41
CA LEU A 1011 17.13 37.37 18.01
C LEU A 1011 17.83 38.48 17.23
N ARG A 1012 17.09 39.22 16.40
CA ARG A 1012 17.66 40.25 15.54
C ARG A 1012 18.55 41.21 16.33
N GLN A 1013 19.83 41.29 15.93
CA GLN A 1013 20.86 42.17 16.53
C GLN A 1013 21.14 41.95 18.04
N LYS A 1014 20.78 40.80 18.61
CA LYS A 1014 20.99 40.54 20.05
C LYS A 1014 22.29 39.81 20.40
N GLY A 1015 23.00 39.27 19.41
CA GLY A 1015 24.21 38.47 19.61
C GLY A 1015 25.38 39.22 20.25
N GLN A 1016 25.44 40.54 20.13
CA GLN A 1016 26.49 41.41 20.70
C GLN A 1016 26.01 42.24 21.90
N ASN A 1017 24.71 42.36 22.12
CA ASN A 1017 24.11 43.19 23.17
C ASN A 1017 23.81 42.32 24.40
N LEU A 1018 24.85 41.86 25.08
CA LEU A 1018 24.76 41.04 26.29
C LEU A 1018 24.98 41.93 27.53
N HIS A 1019 23.90 42.35 28.18
CA HIS A 1019 23.97 43.17 29.39
C HIS A 1019 23.80 42.36 30.68
N ASP A 1020 22.94 41.32 30.65
CA ASP A 1020 22.64 40.48 31.80
C ASP A 1020 22.94 38.99 31.58
N GLU A 1021 23.18 38.26 32.68
CA GLU A 1021 23.32 36.78 32.69
C GLU A 1021 22.10 36.09 32.04
N GLN A 1022 20.91 36.68 32.18
CA GLN A 1022 19.67 36.18 31.59
C GLN A 1022 19.67 36.31 30.06
N ASP A 1023 20.26 37.37 29.49
CA ASP A 1023 20.35 37.53 28.04
C ASP A 1023 21.24 36.46 27.42
N PHE A 1024 22.35 36.14 28.10
CA PHE A 1024 23.21 35.02 27.71
C PHE A 1024 22.46 33.68 27.76
N PHE A 1025 21.72 33.42 28.85
CA PHE A 1025 20.89 32.23 28.99
C PHE A 1025 19.83 32.12 27.88
N ASN A 1026 19.20 33.24 27.50
CA ASN A 1026 18.18 33.28 26.43
C ASN A 1026 18.79 32.95 25.05
N ILE A 1027 20.00 33.43 24.75
CA ILE A 1027 20.70 33.12 23.49
C ILE A 1027 21.16 31.65 23.46
N MET A 1028 21.70 31.14 24.57
CA MET A 1028 22.06 29.73 24.71
C MET A 1028 20.84 28.82 24.56
N GLY A 1029 19.73 29.16 25.22
CA GLY A 1029 18.49 28.38 25.18
C GLY A 1029 17.83 28.34 23.81
N SER A 1030 17.79 29.48 23.14
CA SER A 1030 17.30 29.54 21.76
C SER A 1030 18.20 28.74 20.82
N MET A 1031 19.53 28.86 20.90
CA MET A 1031 20.47 28.03 20.13
C MET A 1031 20.23 26.52 20.36
N TYR A 1032 20.08 26.10 21.63
CA TYR A 1032 19.75 24.72 22.00
C TYR A 1032 18.46 24.22 21.33
N VAL A 1033 17.38 25.00 21.38
CA VAL A 1033 16.08 24.64 20.79
C VAL A 1033 16.18 24.53 19.29
N PHE A 1034 16.73 25.53 18.60
CA PHE A 1034 16.83 25.49 17.14
C PHE A 1034 17.70 24.34 16.66
N MET A 1035 18.83 24.06 17.32
CA MET A 1035 19.70 22.93 16.98
C MET A 1035 19.01 21.58 17.18
N ILE A 1036 18.31 21.37 18.28
CA ILE A 1036 17.60 20.12 18.53
C ILE A 1036 16.45 19.93 17.53
N PHE A 1037 15.61 20.95 17.29
CA PHE A 1037 14.45 20.80 16.41
C PHE A 1037 14.86 20.60 14.95
N THR A 1038 15.91 21.27 14.47
CA THR A 1038 16.47 21.03 13.13
C THR A 1038 17.03 19.61 13.01
N GLY A 1039 17.74 19.12 14.04
CA GLY A 1039 18.17 17.73 14.14
C GLY A 1039 17.01 16.72 14.12
N ILE A 1040 16.00 16.92 14.98
CA ILE A 1040 14.80 16.06 15.05
C ILE A 1040 14.05 16.04 13.71
N SER A 1041 13.94 17.18 13.03
CA SER A 1041 13.31 17.27 11.70
C SER A 1041 14.09 16.47 10.66
N SER A 1042 15.42 16.57 10.71
CA SER A 1042 16.31 15.77 9.90
C SER A 1042 16.09 14.27 10.15
N CYS A 1043 16.09 13.83 11.39
CA CYS A 1043 15.85 12.41 11.71
C CYS A 1043 14.43 11.95 11.30
N SER A 1044 13.39 12.73 11.58
CA SER A 1044 11.99 12.34 11.32
C SER A 1044 11.65 12.23 9.83
N SER A 1045 12.26 13.07 8.98
CA SER A 1045 12.06 13.07 7.54
C SER A 1045 12.68 11.86 6.84
N VAL A 1046 13.84 11.37 7.30
CA VAL A 1046 14.54 10.24 6.67
C VAL A 1046 13.89 8.89 6.97
N LEU A 1047 13.21 8.76 8.12
CA LEU A 1047 12.55 7.52 8.56
C LEU A 1047 11.61 6.92 7.47
N PRO A 1048 10.59 7.64 6.95
CA PRO A 1048 9.68 7.08 5.95
C PRO A 1048 10.36 6.83 4.60
N PHE A 1049 11.27 7.71 4.17
CA PHE A 1049 11.97 7.59 2.89
C PHE A 1049 12.80 6.30 2.81
N VAL A 1050 13.57 6.02 3.87
CA VAL A 1050 14.40 4.81 3.97
C VAL A 1050 13.55 3.56 4.15
N SER A 1051 12.42 3.65 4.88
CA SER A 1051 11.50 2.52 5.03
C SER A 1051 10.94 2.04 3.68
N THR A 1052 10.63 2.96 2.76
CA THR A 1052 10.22 2.59 1.40
C THR A 1052 11.35 1.91 0.62
N GLN A 1053 12.56 2.48 0.65
CA GLN A 1053 13.72 1.93 -0.04
C GLN A 1053 14.13 0.54 0.47
N ARG A 1054 13.93 0.26 1.76
CA ARG A 1054 14.25 -1.03 2.38
C ARG A 1054 13.59 -2.22 1.68
N THR A 1055 12.34 -2.08 1.23
CA THR A 1055 11.62 -3.15 0.52
C THR A 1055 12.30 -3.50 -0.81
N ILE A 1056 12.76 -2.49 -1.54
CA ILE A 1056 13.50 -2.63 -2.80
C ILE A 1056 14.86 -3.28 -2.55
N VAL A 1057 15.56 -2.86 -1.49
CA VAL A 1057 16.88 -3.40 -1.12
C VAL A 1057 16.81 -4.89 -0.80
N TYR A 1058 15.75 -5.36 -0.13
CA TYR A 1058 15.60 -6.79 0.14
C TYR A 1058 15.50 -7.60 -1.16
N ARG A 1059 14.69 -7.15 -2.12
CA ARG A 1059 14.61 -7.78 -3.45
C ARG A 1059 15.97 -7.78 -4.17
N GLU A 1060 16.63 -6.62 -4.27
CA GLU A 1060 17.92 -6.49 -4.97
C GLU A 1060 19.03 -7.34 -4.31
N ARG A 1061 18.96 -7.52 -2.99
CA ARG A 1061 19.87 -8.39 -2.23
C ARG A 1061 19.60 -9.88 -2.50
N PHE A 1062 18.34 -10.29 -2.64
CA PHE A 1062 18.00 -11.66 -3.03
C PHE A 1062 18.55 -12.00 -4.42
N SER A 1063 18.49 -11.06 -5.37
CA SER A 1063 19.10 -11.21 -6.71
C SER A 1063 20.63 -11.06 -6.73
N ARG A 1064 21.28 -10.94 -5.56
CA ARG A 1064 22.75 -10.78 -5.40
C ARG A 1064 23.34 -9.68 -6.28
N MET A 1065 22.67 -8.54 -6.39
CA MET A 1065 23.14 -7.40 -7.21
C MET A 1065 24.37 -6.71 -6.60
N TYR A 1066 24.39 -6.53 -5.28
CA TYR A 1066 25.47 -5.85 -4.57
C TYR A 1066 25.61 -6.35 -3.12
N SER A 1067 26.75 -6.04 -2.52
CA SER A 1067 27.03 -6.28 -1.10
C SER A 1067 26.37 -5.23 -0.19
N SER A 1068 25.96 -5.63 1.02
CA SER A 1068 25.22 -4.74 1.94
C SER A 1068 25.99 -3.47 2.29
N TRP A 1069 27.32 -3.54 2.45
CA TRP A 1069 28.13 -2.38 2.80
C TRP A 1069 28.19 -1.33 1.68
N ALA A 1070 28.20 -1.75 0.41
CA ALA A 1070 28.26 -0.83 -0.74
C ALA A 1070 26.99 0.03 -0.82
N TYR A 1071 25.82 -0.58 -0.60
CA TYR A 1071 24.57 0.17 -0.54
C TYR A 1071 24.49 1.10 0.68
N SER A 1072 24.85 0.59 1.88
CA SER A 1072 24.81 1.40 3.10
C SER A 1072 25.75 2.61 3.01
N LEU A 1073 26.94 2.44 2.45
CA LEU A 1073 27.90 3.53 2.29
C LEU A 1073 27.42 4.55 1.24
N ALA A 1074 26.86 4.10 0.11
CA ALA A 1074 26.23 5.01 -0.85
C ALA A 1074 25.15 5.87 -0.17
N GLN A 1075 24.31 5.23 0.67
CA GLN A 1075 23.20 5.88 1.37
C GLN A 1075 23.65 6.97 2.34
N VAL A 1076 24.80 6.77 2.98
CA VAL A 1076 25.44 7.75 3.86
C VAL A 1076 26.03 8.90 3.02
N ILE A 1077 26.78 8.58 1.96
CA ILE A 1077 27.48 9.57 1.13
C ILE A 1077 26.50 10.52 0.43
N ILE A 1078 25.37 10.01 -0.09
CA ILE A 1078 24.44 10.84 -0.87
C ILE A 1078 23.78 11.95 -0.04
N GLU A 1079 23.70 11.81 1.28
CA GLU A 1079 23.10 12.83 2.16
C GLU A 1079 24.05 13.99 2.47
N ILE A 1080 25.36 13.80 2.34
CA ILE A 1080 26.38 14.81 2.67
C ILE A 1080 26.19 16.12 1.88
N PRO A 1081 26.05 16.12 0.53
CA PRO A 1081 25.90 17.36 -0.24
C PRO A 1081 24.64 18.14 0.13
N TYR A 1082 23.57 17.44 0.46
CA TYR A 1082 22.30 18.05 0.80
C TYR A 1082 22.29 18.64 2.22
N ILE A 1083 22.88 17.92 3.18
CA ILE A 1083 23.04 18.43 4.55
C ILE A 1083 24.03 19.60 4.56
N PHE A 1084 25.05 19.57 3.71
CA PHE A 1084 25.97 20.70 3.52
C PHE A 1084 25.20 21.94 3.07
N LEU A 1085 24.34 21.81 2.04
CA LEU A 1085 23.47 22.90 1.58
C LEU A 1085 22.55 23.42 2.70
N GLU A 1086 21.92 22.52 3.47
CA GLU A 1086 21.08 22.90 4.62
C GLU A 1086 21.87 23.68 5.69
N ALA A 1087 23.08 23.23 6.02
CA ALA A 1087 23.94 23.90 7.00
C ALA A 1087 24.39 25.29 6.50
N VAL A 1088 24.72 25.43 5.21
CA VAL A 1088 25.06 26.73 4.59
C VAL A 1088 23.85 27.67 4.60
N LEU A 1089 22.66 27.19 4.24
CA LEU A 1089 21.43 27.99 4.28
C LEU A 1089 21.09 28.44 5.70
N PHE A 1090 21.24 27.56 6.68
CA PHE A 1090 21.05 27.91 8.08
C PHE A 1090 22.06 28.98 8.50
N LEU A 1091 23.36 28.78 8.26
CA LEU A 1091 24.42 29.73 8.60
C LEU A 1091 24.20 31.12 7.98
N THR A 1092 23.93 31.17 6.67
CA THR A 1092 23.80 32.42 5.91
C THR A 1092 22.64 33.29 6.39
N ILE A 1093 21.58 32.68 6.91
CA ILE A 1093 20.43 33.40 7.46
C ILE A 1093 20.68 33.77 8.92
N THR A 1094 21.11 32.83 9.76
CA THR A 1094 21.11 33.00 11.21
C THR A 1094 22.29 33.84 11.71
N TYR A 1095 23.48 33.60 11.18
CA TYR A 1095 24.70 34.26 11.66
C TYR A 1095 24.65 35.80 11.54
N PRO A 1096 24.30 36.38 10.36
CA PRO A 1096 24.16 37.82 10.25
C PRO A 1096 22.91 38.36 10.96
N ALA A 1097 21.79 37.62 10.96
CA ALA A 1097 20.55 38.10 11.57
C ALA A 1097 20.67 38.27 13.09
N VAL A 1098 21.31 37.30 13.77
CA VAL A 1098 21.57 37.38 15.22
C VAL A 1098 22.66 38.41 15.53
N ASN A 1099 23.49 38.78 14.56
CA ASN A 1099 24.67 39.64 14.72
C ASN A 1099 25.72 39.01 15.65
N PHE A 1100 26.15 37.77 15.35
CA PHE A 1100 27.27 37.15 16.07
C PHE A 1100 28.62 37.82 15.73
N TYR A 1101 29.64 37.58 16.55
CA TYR A 1101 30.96 38.19 16.38
C TYR A 1101 31.64 37.76 15.07
N GLY A 1102 31.84 38.70 14.13
CA GLY A 1102 32.33 38.45 12.78
C GLY A 1102 33.80 38.03 12.68
N SER A 1103 34.10 36.78 13.05
CA SER A 1103 35.41 36.15 12.83
C SER A 1103 35.25 34.88 11.99
N ALA A 1104 36.08 34.72 10.96
CA ALA A 1104 36.07 33.55 10.09
C ALA A 1104 36.20 32.23 10.89
N TYR A 1105 37.00 32.24 11.97
CA TYR A 1105 37.16 31.10 12.87
C TYR A 1105 35.83 30.73 13.56
N LYS A 1106 35.09 31.71 14.11
CA LYS A 1106 33.81 31.47 14.79
C LYS A 1106 32.70 31.07 13.82
N VAL A 1107 32.69 31.64 12.62
CA VAL A 1107 31.78 31.26 11.53
C VAL A 1107 31.99 29.79 11.16
N PHE A 1108 33.25 29.37 10.99
CA PHE A 1108 33.59 27.99 10.65
C PHE A 1108 33.15 27.01 11.74
N TRP A 1109 33.40 27.30 13.02
CA TRP A 1109 32.95 26.43 14.12
C TRP A 1109 31.43 26.34 14.21
N TYR A 1110 30.71 27.46 14.04
CA TYR A 1110 29.25 27.43 14.01
C TYR A 1110 28.73 26.58 12.86
N PHE A 1111 29.27 26.74 11.65
CA PHE A 1111 28.97 25.88 10.51
C PHE A 1111 29.26 24.41 10.78
N TYR A 1112 30.45 24.09 11.28
CA TYR A 1112 30.89 22.74 11.58
C TYR A 1112 29.97 22.06 12.60
N THR A 1113 29.60 22.76 13.68
CA THR A 1113 28.68 22.24 14.70
C THR A 1113 27.28 22.00 14.11
N VAL A 1114 26.75 22.90 13.29
CA VAL A 1114 25.45 22.72 12.62
C VAL A 1114 25.49 21.50 11.69
N PHE A 1115 26.51 21.45 10.82
CA PHE A 1115 26.69 20.37 9.85
C PHE A 1115 26.84 19.00 10.52
N CYS A 1116 27.71 18.87 11.52
CA CYS A 1116 27.90 17.62 12.26
C CYS A 1116 26.64 17.20 13.04
N THR A 1117 25.89 18.15 13.60
CA THR A 1117 24.64 17.85 14.32
C THR A 1117 23.59 17.29 13.35
N LEU A 1118 23.39 17.95 12.20
CA LEU A 1118 22.44 17.48 11.18
C LEU A 1118 22.82 16.09 10.67
N LEU A 1119 24.11 15.84 10.40
CA LEU A 1119 24.61 14.51 10.02
C LEU A 1119 24.31 13.45 11.07
N TYR A 1120 24.62 13.74 12.34
CA TYR A 1120 24.39 12.82 13.45
C TYR A 1120 22.91 12.40 13.54
N TYR A 1121 21.98 13.36 13.54
CA TYR A 1121 20.56 13.05 13.59
C TYR A 1121 20.05 12.30 12.36
N LYS A 1122 20.60 12.58 11.17
CA LYS A 1122 20.23 11.87 9.95
C LYS A 1122 20.64 10.39 10.00
N TYR A 1123 21.88 10.13 10.39
CA TYR A 1123 22.39 8.77 10.52
C TYR A 1123 21.73 8.00 11.65
N LEU A 1124 21.39 8.67 12.76
CA LEU A 1124 20.56 8.08 13.81
C LEU A 1124 19.21 7.59 13.23
N GLY A 1125 18.55 8.40 12.40
CA GLY A 1125 17.30 7.99 11.75
C GLY A 1125 17.46 6.75 10.86
N MET A 1126 18.49 6.72 10.02
CA MET A 1126 18.78 5.55 9.17
C MET A 1126 19.07 4.28 9.97
N MET A 1127 19.82 4.41 11.07
CA MET A 1127 20.13 3.30 11.97
C MET A 1127 18.85 2.75 12.60
N LEU A 1128 17.96 3.62 13.08
CA LEU A 1128 16.71 3.20 13.72
C LEU A 1128 15.76 2.44 12.79
N VAL A 1129 15.60 2.89 11.53
CA VAL A 1129 14.79 2.15 10.54
C VAL A 1129 15.40 0.80 10.19
N SER A 1130 16.73 0.71 10.21
CA SER A 1130 17.45 -0.52 9.89
C SER A 1130 17.35 -1.57 11.00
N LEU A 1131 17.30 -1.12 12.26
CA LEU A 1131 17.19 -1.99 13.44
C LEU A 1131 15.76 -2.42 13.78
N THR A 1132 14.75 -1.67 13.32
CA THR A 1132 13.35 -1.90 13.72
C THR A 1132 12.53 -2.54 12.60
N PRO A 1133 11.56 -3.41 12.94
CA PRO A 1133 10.75 -4.08 11.94
C PRO A 1133 9.81 -3.10 11.24
N THR A 1134 9.20 -2.15 11.94
CA THR A 1134 8.22 -1.21 11.38
C THR A 1134 8.62 0.25 11.60
N TYR A 1135 8.22 1.11 10.66
CA TYR A 1135 8.42 2.57 10.75
C TYR A 1135 7.82 3.19 12.02
N GLN A 1136 6.67 2.68 12.48
CA GLN A 1136 6.02 3.16 13.71
C GLN A 1136 6.91 2.91 14.93
N VAL A 1137 7.48 1.71 15.05
CA VAL A 1137 8.40 1.36 16.14
C VAL A 1137 9.67 2.22 16.05
N ALA A 1138 10.23 2.42 14.84
CA ALA A 1138 11.37 3.31 14.61
C ALA A 1138 11.13 4.73 15.16
N THR A 1139 9.94 5.29 14.91
CA THR A 1139 9.54 6.63 15.36
C THR A 1139 9.45 6.72 16.88
N ILE A 1140 8.95 5.67 17.55
CA ILE A 1140 8.88 5.63 19.02
C ILE A 1140 10.29 5.57 19.62
N TYR A 1141 11.17 4.72 19.10
CA TYR A 1141 12.58 4.71 19.53
C TYR A 1141 13.28 6.05 19.28
N ALA A 1142 13.06 6.67 18.13
CA ALA A 1142 13.62 7.98 17.82
C ALA A 1142 13.22 9.02 18.88
N SER A 1143 11.96 9.01 19.33
CA SER A 1143 11.48 9.89 20.39
C SER A 1143 12.23 9.69 21.72
N LEU A 1144 12.63 8.45 22.06
CA LEU A 1144 13.44 8.16 23.25
C LEU A 1144 14.82 8.82 23.12
N PHE A 1145 15.50 8.64 21.99
CA PHE A 1145 16.80 9.26 21.75
C PHE A 1145 16.72 10.79 21.78
N TYR A 1146 15.68 11.39 21.19
CA TYR A 1146 15.51 12.85 21.23
C TYR A 1146 15.39 13.37 22.66
N THR A 1147 14.60 12.70 23.50
CA THR A 1147 14.44 13.12 24.90
C THR A 1147 15.72 12.97 25.71
N LEU A 1148 16.48 11.89 25.49
CA LEU A 1148 17.76 11.69 26.17
C LEU A 1148 18.80 12.73 25.72
N LEU A 1149 18.92 12.96 24.41
CA LEU A 1149 19.82 13.98 23.87
C LEU A 1149 19.46 15.38 24.39
N SER A 1150 18.17 15.68 24.50
CA SER A 1150 17.68 16.92 25.08
C SER A 1150 18.06 17.06 26.56
N LEU A 1151 17.88 16.01 27.35
CA LEU A 1151 18.17 15.99 28.79
C LEU A 1151 19.67 16.15 29.09
N PHE A 1152 20.53 15.49 28.31
CA PHE A 1152 21.99 15.52 28.47
C PHE A 1152 22.71 16.61 27.65
N SER A 1153 21.97 17.53 27.02
CA SER A 1153 22.53 18.60 26.18
C SER A 1153 23.24 19.72 26.94
N GLY A 1154 23.11 19.77 28.27
CA GLY A 1154 23.75 20.78 29.13
C GLY A 1154 22.94 22.06 29.36
N TYR A 1155 21.82 22.29 28.65
CA TYR A 1155 21.00 23.49 28.86
C TYR A 1155 20.04 23.37 30.06
N LEU A 1156 19.34 22.23 30.19
CA LEU A 1156 18.39 21.99 31.28
C LEU A 1156 19.08 21.72 32.62
N MET A 1157 20.28 21.14 32.55
CA MET A 1157 21.18 20.98 33.69
C MET A 1157 22.61 21.21 33.17
N PRO A 1158 23.28 22.29 33.58
CA PRO A 1158 24.66 22.53 33.21
C PRO A 1158 25.56 21.43 33.76
N GLY A 1159 26.60 21.08 33.00
CA GLY A 1159 27.63 20.13 33.45
C GLY A 1159 28.37 20.64 34.70
N PRO A 1160 29.05 19.75 35.44
CA PRO A 1160 29.84 20.13 36.61
C PRO A 1160 30.96 21.11 36.30
#